data_AF-A0A853SR72-F1
#
_entry.id   AF-A0A853SR72-F1
#
_cell.length_a   1.000
_cell.length_b   1.000
_cell.length_c   1.000
_cell.angle_alpha   90.00
_cell.angle_beta   90.00
_cell.angle_gamma   90.00
#
_symmetry.space_group_name_H-M   'P 1'
#
loop_
_entity.id
_entity.type
_entity.pdbx_description
1 polymer ?
#
loop_
_entity_poly.entity_id
_entity_poly.type
_entity_poly.pdbx_seq_one_letter_code
_entity_poly.pdbx_strand_id
1 'polypeptide(L)'
;MFQLFGFGGARCPRCEHKNGAAAGYCAQCGLSLGAPDSDAVLHANQWHLADGQLALFFGVRELSSLFGSAARRLQVPAESRAWIVQSDAFTLIPAGDYDSAAFFARLPALLPARPAEVLIARADAVSLEFDLPALASTELLDVAAALRVDIALGQPDAFARQFMRAPGAVTRAHLHALLLPSVRQIALEFIGSRALREMDANGDLRPELNERLQSALTQRLAPSGLAVARVETLSLRHDKRAGEGDAGTSIGTLWLGGLPAQELEQHSLERMKQLDQLYDEEEWQRIRREELAARHAHRRAELRQDATLEKAELGHQEAERLQALRGRQIDLYGRILEAKSRRQALDHGAALALGELEQELAQKGAQRADAAANWEHVRALAAIKMRSELELSQLHGREQIQMAQQRFTHQVHLQSIAQQVESALLIDDETGRRTQLARLRQAEADAAQREAQLEAEQHQAAWQGLMLANAARKREAERVQEWEDQMQLARQRELLRAEAHKDEAAQVQAAEIAEKVAALRRGGAREEAVAQQEKLLRTIEADGVHARQLQQQSQLAQLDALAIEEQRQQLRQLEQEAQWQRDLLAMAQQRESDYARWKGEYEALLAQQAHAAELARIDIDRIEKIGSLSDTGKVAMAAGQNAAALAQVLKVQLQAGMSAEQIHALAALAAAENSVAPLDVLRMAQDSVAQERSYLEGQAERERRQQLDLINLQNAAHAHGLSAQAQLGVAVAQALQPGAASAAPASAPARCKNGHAQRAGHPEDKFCAACGVALQP
;
A
#
# COMPACT_ATOMS: atom_id res chain seq x y z
N MET A 1 -7.22 3.14 -44.60
CA MET A 1 -6.40 3.64 -45.73
C MET A 1 -5.68 2.48 -46.47
N PHE A 2 -6.37 1.37 -46.77
CA PHE A 2 -5.85 0.25 -47.58
C PHE A 2 -6.94 -0.22 -48.57
N GLN A 3 -7.22 0.60 -49.58
CA GLN A 3 -8.14 0.28 -50.68
C GLN A 3 -7.56 0.71 -52.04
N LEU A 4 -6.25 0.76 -52.17
CA LEU A 4 -5.60 1.05 -53.44
C LEU A 4 -4.53 -0.02 -53.67
N PHE A 5 -4.67 -0.71 -54.81
CA PHE A 5 -3.85 -1.79 -55.37
C PHE A 5 -4.29 -3.22 -55.02
N GLY A 6 -5.06 -3.82 -55.95
CA GLY A 6 -5.39 -5.25 -55.97
C GLY A 6 -6.44 -5.61 -57.03
N PHE A 7 -6.09 -5.57 -58.31
CA PHE A 7 -6.86 -6.23 -59.37
C PHE A 7 -6.83 -7.74 -59.12
N GLY A 8 -7.96 -8.34 -58.75
CA GLY A 8 -8.10 -9.79 -58.65
C GLY A 8 -9.35 -10.17 -57.88
N GLY A 9 -10.40 -10.60 -58.59
CA GLY A 9 -11.57 -11.20 -57.95
C GLY A 9 -11.19 -12.39 -57.05
N ALA A 10 -11.85 -12.53 -55.90
CA ALA A 10 -11.58 -13.62 -54.97
C ALA A 10 -11.88 -14.98 -55.63
N ARG A 11 -10.89 -15.88 -55.65
CA ARG A 11 -11.10 -17.27 -56.06
C ARG A 11 -11.90 -17.98 -54.97
N CYS A 12 -12.89 -18.77 -55.37
CA CYS A 12 -13.60 -19.60 -54.41
C CYS A 12 -12.68 -20.72 -53.90
N PRO A 13 -12.55 -20.90 -52.58
CA PRO A 13 -11.66 -21.91 -52.00
C PRO A 13 -12.10 -23.36 -52.25
N ARG A 14 -13.34 -23.58 -52.72
CA ARG A 14 -13.93 -24.91 -52.95
C ARG A 14 -14.01 -25.35 -54.42
N CYS A 15 -14.10 -24.41 -55.35
CA CYS A 15 -14.27 -24.72 -56.78
C CYS A 15 -13.35 -23.89 -57.69
N GLU A 16 -12.45 -23.10 -57.10
CA GLU A 16 -11.48 -22.22 -57.76
C GLU A 16 -12.05 -21.17 -58.73
N HIS A 17 -13.39 -21.07 -58.81
CA HIS A 17 -14.08 -20.10 -59.65
C HIS A 17 -13.71 -18.67 -59.26
N LYS A 18 -13.36 -17.84 -60.24
CA LYS A 18 -13.04 -16.42 -60.02
C LYS A 18 -14.34 -15.62 -59.92
N ASN A 19 -14.61 -15.05 -58.74
CA ASN A 19 -15.81 -14.24 -58.51
C ASN A 19 -15.49 -12.74 -58.57
N GLY A 20 -16.49 -11.90 -58.87
CA GLY A 20 -16.32 -10.44 -58.86
C GLY A 20 -16.01 -9.89 -57.46
N ALA A 21 -15.31 -8.76 -57.37
CA ALA A 21 -14.81 -8.19 -56.12
C ALA A 21 -15.89 -7.78 -55.09
N ALA A 22 -17.16 -7.68 -55.49
CA ALA A 22 -18.29 -7.30 -54.63
C ALA A 22 -19.24 -8.48 -54.29
N ALA A 23 -18.95 -9.71 -54.76
CA ALA A 23 -19.78 -10.86 -54.45
C ALA A 23 -19.50 -11.40 -53.04
N GLY A 24 -20.54 -11.67 -52.25
CA GLY A 24 -20.42 -12.30 -50.91
C GLY A 24 -20.43 -13.84 -50.94
N TYR A 25 -21.00 -14.45 -51.99
CA TYR A 25 -21.08 -15.90 -52.19
C TYR A 25 -20.58 -16.26 -53.60
N CYS A 26 -20.02 -17.46 -53.74
CA CYS A 26 -19.60 -17.98 -55.04
C CYS A 26 -20.81 -18.28 -55.94
N ALA A 27 -20.76 -17.83 -57.19
CA ALA A 27 -21.83 -18.04 -58.16
C ALA A 27 -22.00 -19.51 -58.57
N GLN A 28 -20.95 -20.34 -58.45
CA GLN A 28 -20.95 -21.73 -58.91
C GLN A 28 -21.31 -22.74 -57.81
N CYS A 29 -20.78 -22.57 -56.58
CA CYS A 29 -20.97 -23.55 -55.50
C CYS A 29 -21.69 -22.99 -54.26
N GLY A 30 -22.07 -21.71 -54.26
CA GLY A 30 -22.85 -21.09 -53.17
C GLY A 30 -22.10 -20.86 -51.86
N LEU A 31 -20.79 -21.11 -51.78
CA LEU A 31 -19.96 -20.89 -50.58
C LEU A 31 -19.63 -19.40 -50.38
N SER A 32 -19.62 -18.92 -49.13
CA SER A 32 -19.22 -17.54 -48.79
C SER A 32 -17.77 -17.26 -49.21
N LEU A 33 -17.55 -16.13 -49.88
CA LEU A 33 -16.23 -15.70 -50.33
C LEU A 33 -15.45 -15.14 -49.13
N GLY A 34 -14.33 -15.76 -48.78
CA GLY A 34 -13.60 -15.52 -47.52
C GLY A 34 -13.60 -16.70 -46.54
N ALA A 35 -14.27 -17.81 -46.88
CA ALA A 35 -14.12 -19.05 -46.12
C ALA A 35 -12.65 -19.51 -46.09
N PRO A 36 -12.15 -20.03 -44.95
CA PRO A 36 -10.77 -20.47 -44.82
C PRO A 36 -10.50 -21.70 -45.70
N ASP A 37 -9.33 -21.75 -46.33
CA ASP A 37 -8.88 -22.92 -47.10
C ASP A 37 -8.68 -24.12 -46.15
N SER A 38 -9.65 -25.04 -46.15
CA SER A 38 -9.57 -26.32 -45.43
C SER A 38 -9.96 -27.45 -46.38
N ASP A 39 -8.98 -28.23 -46.81
CA ASP A 39 -9.20 -29.31 -47.78
C ASP A 39 -10.10 -30.42 -47.22
N ALA A 40 -9.97 -30.75 -45.94
CA ALA A 40 -10.83 -31.75 -45.29
C ALA A 40 -12.31 -31.31 -45.32
N VAL A 41 -12.59 -30.07 -44.92
CA VAL A 41 -13.96 -29.56 -44.78
C VAL A 41 -14.60 -29.20 -46.13
N LEU A 42 -13.84 -28.56 -47.02
CA LEU A 42 -14.37 -27.99 -48.26
C LEU A 42 -14.30 -28.95 -49.46
N HIS A 43 -13.25 -29.77 -49.55
CA HIS A 43 -13.01 -30.68 -50.68
C HIS A 43 -13.43 -32.13 -50.38
N ALA A 44 -13.06 -32.66 -49.21
CA ALA A 44 -13.38 -34.04 -48.80
C ALA A 44 -14.75 -34.18 -48.10
N ASN A 45 -15.44 -33.08 -47.78
CA ASN A 45 -16.69 -33.06 -46.99
C ASN A 45 -16.56 -33.83 -45.65
N GLN A 46 -15.36 -33.83 -45.08
CA GLN A 46 -15.06 -34.35 -43.75
C GLN A 46 -14.96 -33.16 -42.80
N TRP A 47 -15.88 -33.05 -41.85
CA TRP A 47 -15.91 -31.93 -40.89
C TRP A 47 -14.87 -32.10 -39.78
N HIS A 48 -13.64 -32.41 -40.19
CA HIS A 48 -12.47 -32.51 -39.35
C HIS A 48 -11.75 -31.16 -39.32
N LEU A 49 -11.42 -30.70 -38.12
CA LEU A 49 -10.65 -29.47 -37.90
C LEU A 49 -9.16 -29.77 -37.88
N ALA A 50 -8.32 -28.86 -38.35
CA ALA A 50 -6.87 -29.01 -38.21
C ALA A 50 -6.45 -28.91 -36.73
N ASP A 51 -5.33 -29.53 -36.34
CA ASP A 51 -4.85 -29.63 -34.94
C ASP A 51 -4.81 -28.28 -34.18
N GLY A 52 -4.53 -27.18 -34.88
CA GLY A 52 -4.50 -25.83 -34.33
C GLY A 52 -5.79 -25.00 -34.42
N GLN A 53 -6.92 -25.56 -34.87
CA GLN A 53 -8.20 -24.85 -35.04
C GLN A 53 -9.23 -25.26 -33.99
N LEU A 54 -9.75 -24.29 -33.22
CA LEU A 54 -10.84 -24.53 -32.27
C LEU A 54 -12.19 -24.61 -32.99
N ALA A 55 -12.42 -23.68 -33.91
CA ALA A 55 -13.66 -23.61 -34.66
C ALA A 55 -13.43 -23.06 -36.08
N LEU A 56 -14.24 -23.53 -37.01
CA LEU A 56 -14.28 -23.10 -38.40
C LEU A 56 -15.73 -22.77 -38.76
N PHE A 57 -15.93 -21.65 -39.43
CA PHE A 57 -17.27 -21.20 -39.79
C PHE A 57 -17.31 -20.60 -41.18
N PHE A 58 -18.37 -20.93 -41.92
CA PHE A 58 -18.58 -20.46 -43.28
C PHE A 58 -20.07 -20.42 -43.60
N GLY A 59 -20.43 -19.49 -44.50
CA GLY A 59 -21.79 -19.34 -44.97
C GLY A 59 -22.01 -20.11 -46.27
N VAL A 60 -23.24 -20.56 -46.47
CA VAL A 60 -23.70 -21.19 -47.71
C VAL A 60 -25.04 -20.59 -48.13
N ARG A 61 -25.17 -20.24 -49.42
CA ARG A 61 -26.38 -19.63 -49.98
C ARG A 61 -27.60 -20.54 -49.93
N GLU A 62 -27.41 -21.83 -50.16
CA GLU A 62 -28.44 -22.87 -50.04
C GLU A 62 -27.83 -24.08 -49.32
N LEU A 63 -28.44 -24.55 -48.23
CA LEU A 63 -27.91 -25.67 -47.44
C LEU A 63 -27.68 -26.94 -48.28
N SER A 64 -28.53 -27.18 -49.29
CA SER A 64 -28.37 -28.30 -50.24
C SER A 64 -27.02 -28.31 -50.96
N SER A 65 -26.41 -27.13 -51.17
CA SER A 65 -25.11 -27.00 -51.87
C SER A 65 -23.91 -27.50 -51.05
N LEU A 66 -24.08 -27.79 -49.74
CA LEU A 66 -23.07 -28.48 -48.93
C LEU A 66 -22.70 -29.85 -49.50
N PHE A 67 -23.66 -30.59 -50.06
CA PHE A 67 -23.42 -31.92 -50.62
C PHE A 67 -22.81 -31.88 -52.02
N GLY A 68 -22.88 -30.74 -52.72
CA GLY A 68 -22.29 -30.52 -54.04
C GLY A 68 -22.87 -31.42 -55.14
N SER A 69 -22.43 -32.69 -55.19
CA SER A 69 -22.89 -33.74 -56.09
C SER A 69 -23.55 -34.88 -55.30
N ALA A 70 -24.59 -35.51 -55.85
CA ALA A 70 -25.39 -36.56 -55.18
C ALA A 70 -24.59 -37.77 -54.63
N ALA A 71 -23.34 -37.97 -55.04
CA ALA A 71 -22.47 -39.06 -54.59
C ALA A 71 -21.55 -38.73 -53.40
N ARG A 72 -21.51 -37.48 -52.92
CA ARG A 72 -20.64 -37.09 -51.79
C ARG A 72 -21.37 -37.24 -50.46
N ARG A 73 -20.75 -37.99 -49.55
CA ARG A 73 -21.22 -38.16 -48.17
C ARG A 73 -20.64 -37.06 -47.28
N LEU A 74 -21.41 -36.61 -46.32
CA LEU A 74 -20.94 -35.74 -45.25
C LEU A 74 -20.52 -36.60 -44.06
N GLN A 75 -19.27 -36.49 -43.64
CA GLN A 75 -18.76 -37.21 -42.46
C GLN A 75 -18.56 -36.21 -41.33
N VAL A 76 -19.22 -36.45 -40.19
CA VAL A 76 -19.05 -35.68 -38.95
C VAL A 76 -18.35 -36.58 -37.92
N PRO A 77 -17.03 -36.43 -37.71
CA PRO A 77 -16.28 -37.17 -36.71
C PRO A 77 -16.78 -36.91 -35.29
N ALA A 78 -16.64 -37.89 -34.39
CA ALA A 78 -16.99 -37.75 -32.98
C ALA A 78 -16.18 -36.66 -32.24
N GLU A 79 -14.98 -36.35 -32.75
CA GLU A 79 -14.06 -35.32 -32.22
C GLU A 79 -14.51 -33.88 -32.55
N SER A 80 -15.49 -33.75 -33.46
CA SER A 80 -16.05 -32.46 -33.89
C SER A 80 -17.52 -32.34 -33.49
N ARG A 81 -17.92 -31.13 -33.12
CA ARG A 81 -19.31 -30.75 -32.92
C ARG A 81 -19.67 -29.72 -33.98
N ALA A 82 -20.76 -29.95 -34.69
CA ALA A 82 -21.19 -29.05 -35.74
C ALA A 82 -22.60 -28.52 -35.48
N TRP A 83 -22.79 -27.23 -35.73
CA TRP A 83 -24.05 -26.53 -35.64
C TRP A 83 -24.36 -25.88 -36.99
N ILE A 84 -25.63 -25.94 -37.38
CA ILE A 84 -26.16 -25.13 -38.47
C ILE A 84 -27.05 -24.05 -37.87
N VAL A 85 -26.81 -22.82 -38.31
CA VAL A 85 -27.60 -21.64 -37.95
C VAL A 85 -28.47 -21.24 -39.13
N GLN A 86 -29.78 -21.27 -38.93
CA GLN A 86 -30.79 -20.78 -39.88
C GLN A 86 -31.79 -19.91 -39.14
N SER A 87 -31.98 -18.65 -39.58
CA SER A 87 -32.97 -17.74 -38.98
C SER A 87 -32.84 -17.63 -37.44
N ASP A 88 -31.61 -17.47 -36.95
CA ASP A 88 -31.23 -17.42 -35.52
C ASP A 88 -31.47 -18.71 -34.71
N ALA A 89 -31.89 -19.81 -35.33
CA ALA A 89 -32.01 -21.12 -34.68
C ALA A 89 -30.73 -21.95 -34.84
N PHE A 90 -30.16 -22.41 -33.72
CA PHE A 90 -28.97 -23.26 -33.67
C PHE A 90 -29.38 -24.74 -33.60
N THR A 91 -29.02 -25.52 -34.61
CA THR A 91 -29.30 -26.97 -34.66
C THR A 91 -28.01 -27.76 -34.57
N LEU A 92 -27.84 -28.57 -33.51
CA LEU A 92 -26.70 -29.48 -33.33
C LEU A 92 -26.81 -30.70 -34.25
N ILE A 93 -25.71 -31.07 -34.89
CA ILE A 93 -25.62 -32.23 -35.78
C ILE A 93 -24.90 -33.37 -35.06
N PRO A 94 -25.52 -34.57 -34.96
CA PRO A 94 -24.86 -35.71 -34.33
C PRO A 94 -23.70 -36.24 -35.19
N ALA A 95 -22.71 -36.86 -34.54
CA ALA A 95 -21.63 -37.54 -35.25
C ALA A 95 -22.17 -38.70 -36.11
N GLY A 96 -21.60 -38.88 -37.30
CA GLY A 96 -21.99 -39.94 -38.23
C GLY A 96 -21.79 -39.58 -39.70
N ASP A 97 -22.06 -40.56 -40.56
CA ASP A 97 -22.04 -40.40 -42.01
C ASP A 97 -23.45 -40.12 -42.53
N TYR A 98 -23.59 -39.07 -43.34
CA TYR A 98 -24.86 -38.63 -43.88
C TYR A 98 -24.83 -38.53 -45.41
N ASP A 99 -25.80 -39.17 -46.07
CA ASP A 99 -26.20 -38.85 -47.44
C ASP A 99 -27.21 -37.69 -47.42
N SER A 100 -27.36 -36.95 -48.52
CA SER A 100 -28.22 -35.76 -48.58
C SER A 100 -29.66 -36.02 -48.12
N ALA A 101 -30.28 -37.12 -48.57
CA ALA A 101 -31.64 -37.50 -48.16
C ALA A 101 -31.72 -37.91 -46.68
N ALA A 102 -30.72 -38.64 -46.18
CA ALA A 102 -30.66 -39.08 -44.79
C ALA A 102 -30.42 -37.92 -43.81
N PHE A 103 -29.70 -36.89 -44.24
CA PHE A 103 -29.42 -35.69 -43.46
C PHE A 103 -30.69 -34.90 -43.12
N PHE A 104 -31.48 -34.54 -44.14
CA PHE A 104 -32.73 -33.78 -43.94
C PHE A 104 -33.84 -34.62 -43.29
N ALA A 105 -33.83 -35.94 -43.48
CA ALA A 105 -34.77 -36.83 -42.79
C ALA A 105 -34.52 -36.91 -41.28
N ARG A 106 -33.25 -36.86 -40.85
CA ARG A 106 -32.88 -36.86 -39.42
C ARG A 106 -33.03 -35.48 -38.76
N LEU A 107 -32.89 -34.40 -39.52
CA LEU A 107 -32.93 -33.02 -39.03
C LEU A 107 -34.01 -32.21 -39.76
N PRO A 108 -35.31 -32.47 -39.50
CA PRO A 108 -36.42 -31.83 -40.23
C PRO A 108 -36.55 -30.32 -39.98
N ALA A 109 -35.90 -29.80 -38.93
CA ALA A 109 -35.88 -28.37 -38.64
C ALA A 109 -35.07 -27.54 -39.68
N LEU A 110 -34.20 -28.18 -40.46
CA LEU A 110 -33.33 -27.53 -41.44
C LEU A 110 -33.99 -27.48 -42.82
N LEU A 111 -34.04 -26.28 -43.41
CA LEU A 111 -34.64 -26.06 -44.73
C LEU A 111 -33.57 -26.06 -45.84
N PRO A 112 -33.68 -26.91 -46.89
CA PRO A 112 -32.63 -27.07 -47.90
C PRO A 112 -32.33 -25.81 -48.73
N ALA A 113 -33.36 -25.02 -49.05
CA ALA A 113 -33.28 -23.89 -49.97
C ALA A 113 -33.05 -22.53 -49.26
N ARG A 114 -32.74 -22.55 -47.96
CA ARG A 114 -32.42 -21.33 -47.19
C ARG A 114 -30.91 -21.16 -47.02
N PRO A 115 -30.43 -19.92 -46.92
CA PRO A 115 -29.06 -19.66 -46.53
C PRO A 115 -28.82 -20.16 -45.11
N ALA A 116 -27.61 -20.65 -44.88
CA ALA A 116 -27.23 -21.23 -43.61
C ALA A 116 -25.76 -20.92 -43.31
N GLU A 117 -25.47 -20.73 -42.03
CA GLU A 117 -24.12 -20.62 -41.53
C GLU A 117 -23.77 -21.93 -40.81
N VAL A 118 -22.63 -22.51 -41.17
CA VAL A 118 -22.13 -23.74 -40.57
C VAL A 118 -21.02 -23.38 -39.61
N LEU A 119 -21.15 -23.80 -38.35
CA LEU A 119 -20.14 -23.70 -37.32
C LEU A 119 -19.67 -25.11 -36.96
N ILE A 120 -18.39 -25.39 -37.15
CA ILE A 120 -17.74 -26.64 -36.73
C ILE A 120 -16.77 -26.27 -35.62
N ALA A 121 -16.90 -26.86 -34.43
CA ALA A 121 -15.95 -26.68 -33.34
C ALA A 121 -15.45 -28.03 -32.81
N ARG A 122 -14.33 -28.01 -32.11
CA ARG A 122 -13.77 -29.20 -31.46
C ARG A 122 -14.64 -29.62 -30.27
N ALA A 123 -14.78 -30.94 -30.06
CA ALA A 123 -15.47 -31.47 -28.89
C ALA A 123 -14.63 -31.32 -27.61
N ASP A 124 -13.32 -31.50 -27.74
CA ASP A 124 -12.35 -31.40 -26.65
C ASP A 124 -11.75 -30.00 -26.52
N ALA A 125 -11.23 -29.71 -25.33
CA ALA A 125 -10.57 -28.44 -25.04
C ALA A 125 -9.24 -28.31 -25.79
N VAL A 126 -8.92 -27.09 -26.23
CA VAL A 126 -7.65 -26.73 -26.86
C VAL A 126 -6.73 -26.12 -25.82
N SER A 127 -5.55 -26.71 -25.64
CA SER A 127 -4.52 -26.20 -24.73
C SER A 127 -3.75 -25.03 -25.35
N LEU A 128 -3.70 -23.91 -24.63
CA LEU A 128 -2.89 -22.74 -24.95
C LEU A 128 -1.76 -22.62 -23.93
N GLU A 129 -0.55 -22.38 -24.40
CA GLU A 129 0.61 -22.16 -23.54
C GLU A 129 0.98 -20.67 -23.61
N PHE A 130 1.18 -20.06 -22.45
CA PHE A 130 1.54 -18.66 -22.30
C PHE A 130 2.85 -18.57 -21.54
N ASP A 131 3.82 -17.86 -22.12
CA ASP A 131 5.08 -17.53 -21.48
C ASP A 131 5.09 -16.04 -21.09
N LEU A 132 5.28 -15.77 -19.80
CA LEU A 132 5.23 -14.44 -19.19
C LEU A 132 6.58 -14.17 -18.49
N PRO A 133 7.58 -13.60 -19.19
CA PRO A 133 8.96 -13.55 -18.69
C PRO A 133 9.28 -12.42 -17.70
N ALA A 134 8.37 -11.46 -17.50
CA ALA A 134 8.62 -10.24 -16.72
C ALA A 134 7.35 -9.79 -15.99
N LEU A 135 7.00 -10.50 -14.93
CA LEU A 135 5.94 -10.14 -13.99
C LEU A 135 6.60 -9.57 -12.74
N ALA A 136 6.40 -8.28 -12.49
CA ALA A 136 7.02 -7.62 -11.34
C ALA A 136 6.36 -8.07 -10.02
N SER A 137 7.17 -8.43 -9.04
CA SER A 137 6.74 -8.61 -7.64
C SER A 137 6.55 -7.27 -6.92
N THR A 138 6.16 -7.29 -5.64
CA THR A 138 6.10 -6.07 -4.80
C THR A 138 7.43 -5.33 -4.72
N GLU A 139 8.52 -6.09 -4.76
CA GLU A 139 9.91 -5.61 -4.71
C GLU A 139 10.43 -5.19 -6.09
N LEU A 140 9.57 -5.17 -7.12
CA LEU A 140 9.92 -4.89 -8.53
C LEU A 140 10.91 -5.90 -9.14
N LEU A 141 10.95 -7.12 -8.61
CA LEU A 141 11.77 -8.20 -9.16
C LEU A 141 11.00 -8.96 -10.25
N ASP A 142 11.70 -9.33 -11.33
CA ASP A 142 11.13 -10.04 -12.47
C ASP A 142 10.85 -11.52 -12.15
N VAL A 143 9.58 -11.91 -12.20
CA VAL A 143 9.15 -13.31 -12.13
C VAL A 143 8.71 -13.79 -13.51
N ALA A 144 9.22 -14.94 -13.93
CA ALA A 144 8.82 -15.64 -15.13
C ALA A 144 7.77 -16.71 -14.81
N ALA A 145 6.65 -16.71 -15.54
CA ALA A 145 5.58 -17.69 -15.40
C ALA A 145 5.26 -18.36 -16.74
N ALA A 146 5.19 -19.69 -16.76
CA ALA A 146 4.65 -20.45 -17.88
C ALA A 146 3.33 -21.10 -17.46
N LEU A 147 2.28 -20.85 -18.23
CA LEU A 147 0.91 -21.22 -17.90
C LEU A 147 0.30 -22.01 -19.07
N ARG A 148 -0.46 -23.05 -18.77
CA ARG A 148 -1.32 -23.77 -19.73
C ARG A 148 -2.78 -23.49 -19.41
N VAL A 149 -3.55 -23.05 -20.40
CA VAL A 149 -4.99 -22.80 -20.28
C VAL A 149 -5.71 -23.64 -21.32
N ASP A 150 -6.59 -24.51 -20.85
CA ASP A 150 -7.41 -25.38 -21.69
C ASP A 150 -8.76 -24.71 -21.94
N ILE A 151 -9.10 -24.49 -23.21
CA ILE A 151 -10.29 -23.73 -23.61
C ILE A 151 -11.22 -24.61 -24.43
N ALA A 152 -12.47 -24.67 -24.01
CA ALA A 152 -13.54 -25.37 -24.70
C ALA A 152 -14.60 -24.37 -25.18
N LEU A 153 -15.44 -24.82 -26.12
CA LEU A 153 -16.65 -24.10 -26.47
C LEU A 153 -17.71 -24.29 -25.38
N GLY A 154 -18.12 -23.20 -24.73
CA GLY A 154 -19.14 -23.23 -23.67
C GLY A 154 -20.54 -23.04 -24.23
N GLN A 155 -20.82 -21.84 -24.77
CA GLN A 155 -22.12 -21.47 -25.34
C GLN A 155 -21.98 -21.19 -26.84
N PRO A 156 -22.48 -22.07 -27.73
CA PRO A 156 -22.32 -21.91 -29.18
C PRO A 156 -23.01 -20.64 -29.70
N ASP A 157 -24.16 -20.27 -29.15
CA ASP A 157 -24.95 -19.12 -29.60
C ASP A 157 -24.22 -17.79 -29.33
N ALA A 158 -23.61 -17.64 -28.15
CA ALA A 158 -22.84 -16.46 -27.78
C ALA A 158 -21.54 -16.37 -28.59
N PHE A 159 -20.87 -17.51 -28.79
CA PHE A 159 -19.67 -17.61 -29.63
C PHE A 159 -19.95 -17.19 -31.07
N ALA A 160 -21.04 -17.69 -31.62
CA ALA A 160 -21.47 -17.38 -32.97
C ALA A 160 -21.72 -15.88 -33.19
N ARG A 161 -22.43 -15.21 -32.28
CA ARG A 161 -22.71 -13.76 -32.38
C ARG A 161 -21.45 -12.89 -32.38
N GLN A 162 -20.41 -13.32 -31.65
CA GLN A 162 -19.18 -12.56 -31.50
C GLN A 162 -18.19 -12.81 -32.65
N PHE A 163 -18.04 -14.05 -33.09
CA PHE A 163 -17.03 -14.45 -34.06
C PHE A 163 -17.55 -14.61 -35.49
N MET A 164 -18.85 -14.86 -35.72
CA MET A 164 -19.39 -15.13 -37.07
C MET A 164 -19.75 -13.87 -37.89
N ARG A 165 -19.13 -12.71 -37.63
CA ARG A 165 -19.39 -11.49 -38.41
C ARG A 165 -18.86 -11.57 -39.85
N ALA A 166 -17.85 -12.40 -40.12
CA ALA A 166 -17.28 -12.65 -41.45
C ALA A 166 -16.63 -14.04 -41.48
N PRO A 167 -16.81 -14.88 -42.53
CA PRO A 167 -16.37 -16.27 -42.56
C PRO A 167 -14.87 -16.43 -42.22
N GLY A 168 -14.51 -17.45 -41.46
CA GLY A 168 -13.15 -17.58 -40.93
C GLY A 168 -12.91 -18.82 -40.08
N ALA A 169 -11.71 -18.91 -39.52
CA ALA A 169 -11.32 -19.94 -38.56
C ALA A 169 -10.72 -19.30 -37.31
N VAL A 170 -11.12 -19.82 -36.15
CA VAL A 170 -10.54 -19.46 -34.85
C VAL A 170 -9.39 -20.40 -34.56
N THR A 171 -8.18 -19.91 -34.74
CA THR A 171 -6.93 -20.66 -34.54
C THR A 171 -6.38 -20.49 -33.11
N ARG A 172 -5.51 -21.42 -32.71
CA ARG A 172 -4.73 -21.36 -31.46
C ARG A 172 -4.01 -20.03 -31.31
N ALA A 173 -3.40 -19.54 -32.38
CA ALA A 173 -2.68 -18.26 -32.41
C ALA A 173 -3.60 -17.06 -32.16
N HIS A 174 -4.81 -17.07 -32.75
CA HIS A 174 -5.79 -16.01 -32.53
C HIS A 174 -6.28 -15.98 -31.07
N LEU A 175 -6.61 -17.14 -30.50
CA LEU A 175 -7.03 -17.25 -29.11
C LEU A 175 -5.91 -16.86 -28.14
N HIS A 176 -4.67 -17.28 -28.41
CA HIS A 176 -3.51 -16.87 -27.63
C HIS A 176 -3.35 -15.35 -27.64
N ALA A 177 -3.41 -14.71 -28.81
CA ALA A 177 -3.29 -13.25 -28.92
C ALA A 177 -4.41 -12.49 -28.19
N LEU A 178 -5.65 -13.01 -28.22
CA LEU A 178 -6.80 -12.40 -27.54
C LEU A 178 -6.67 -12.49 -26.01
N LEU A 179 -6.16 -13.61 -25.51
CA LEU A 179 -6.13 -13.89 -24.07
C LEU A 179 -4.87 -13.39 -23.38
N LEU A 180 -3.74 -13.29 -24.10
CA LEU A 180 -2.45 -12.91 -23.56
C LEU A 180 -2.52 -11.64 -22.68
N PRO A 181 -3.18 -10.53 -23.07
CA PRO A 181 -3.26 -9.34 -22.22
C PRO A 181 -4.01 -9.59 -20.91
N SER A 182 -5.09 -10.37 -20.96
CA SER A 182 -5.89 -10.69 -19.76
C SER A 182 -5.14 -11.64 -18.83
N VAL A 183 -4.53 -12.70 -19.37
CA VAL A 183 -3.72 -13.66 -18.60
C VAL A 183 -2.55 -12.93 -17.94
N ARG A 184 -1.84 -12.07 -18.70
CA ARG A 184 -0.74 -11.25 -18.17
C ARG A 184 -1.20 -10.31 -17.07
N GLN A 185 -2.33 -9.62 -17.26
CA GLN A 185 -2.87 -8.70 -16.26
C GLN A 185 -3.21 -9.44 -14.95
N ILE A 186 -3.95 -10.55 -15.02
CA ILE A 186 -4.35 -11.31 -13.83
C ILE A 186 -3.13 -11.88 -13.11
N ALA A 187 -2.16 -12.42 -13.86
CA ALA A 187 -0.91 -12.93 -13.30
C ALA A 187 -0.09 -11.80 -12.65
N LEU A 188 -0.02 -10.62 -13.29
CA LEU A 188 0.67 -9.45 -12.74
C LEU A 188 0.00 -8.94 -11.45
N GLU A 189 -1.33 -8.88 -11.39
CA GLU A 189 -2.06 -8.48 -10.19
C GLU A 189 -1.88 -9.49 -9.04
N PHE A 190 -1.69 -10.77 -9.34
CA PHE A 190 -1.47 -11.81 -8.33
C PHE A 190 -0.03 -11.82 -7.80
N ILE A 191 0.95 -11.67 -8.69
CA ILE A 191 2.38 -11.67 -8.34
C ILE A 191 2.80 -10.32 -7.75
N GLY A 192 2.34 -9.22 -8.34
CA GLY A 192 2.68 -7.86 -7.91
C GLY A 192 2.15 -7.48 -6.53
N SER A 193 1.23 -8.27 -5.96
CA SER A 193 0.73 -8.08 -4.59
C SER A 193 1.50 -8.88 -3.53
N ARG A 194 2.51 -9.68 -3.90
CA ARG A 194 3.27 -10.53 -2.97
C ARG A 194 4.77 -10.32 -3.07
N ALA A 195 5.45 -10.44 -1.93
CA ALA A 195 6.92 -10.43 -1.87
C ALA A 195 7.52 -11.77 -2.32
N LEU A 196 8.77 -11.75 -2.82
CA LEU A 196 9.41 -12.97 -3.32
C LEU A 196 9.55 -14.03 -2.22
N ARG A 197 9.86 -13.60 -0.99
CA ARG A 197 9.99 -14.47 0.19
C ARG A 197 8.66 -15.10 0.61
N GLU A 198 7.55 -14.36 0.52
CA GLU A 198 6.21 -14.88 0.79
C GLU A 198 5.78 -15.91 -0.26
N MET A 199 6.13 -15.66 -1.52
CA MET A 199 5.86 -16.58 -2.63
C MET A 199 6.69 -17.88 -2.53
N ASP A 200 7.93 -17.80 -2.05
CA ASP A 200 8.75 -18.99 -1.82
C ASP A 200 8.26 -19.81 -0.62
N ALA A 201 7.86 -19.13 0.46
CA ALA A 201 7.30 -19.78 1.66
C ALA A 201 5.93 -20.43 1.41
N ASN A 202 5.15 -19.94 0.45
CA ASN A 202 3.83 -20.49 0.13
C ASN A 202 3.92 -21.68 -0.85
N GLY A 203 3.70 -22.90 -0.32
CA GLY A 203 3.63 -24.12 -1.13
C GLY A 203 2.42 -24.19 -2.06
N ASP A 204 1.33 -23.47 -1.75
CA ASP A 204 0.06 -23.50 -2.50
C ASP A 204 -0.06 -22.34 -3.52
N LEU A 205 1.04 -21.64 -3.79
CA LEU A 205 1.04 -20.48 -4.69
C LEU A 205 0.55 -20.81 -6.11
N ARG A 206 0.93 -21.98 -6.66
CA ARG A 206 0.52 -22.44 -8.00
C ARG A 206 -0.97 -22.78 -8.09
N PRO A 207 -1.57 -23.59 -7.19
CA PRO A 207 -3.00 -23.82 -7.21
C PRO A 207 -3.82 -22.55 -6.99
N GLU A 208 -3.41 -21.64 -6.10
CA GLU A 208 -4.06 -20.33 -5.92
C GLU A 208 -4.06 -19.50 -7.21
N LEU A 209 -2.92 -19.46 -7.93
CA LEU A 209 -2.82 -18.77 -9.21
C LEU A 209 -3.73 -19.42 -10.27
N ASN A 210 -3.79 -20.74 -10.32
CA ASN A 210 -4.66 -21.48 -11.24
C ASN A 210 -6.14 -21.16 -10.99
N GLU A 211 -6.58 -21.14 -9.73
CA GLU A 211 -7.97 -20.84 -9.36
C GLU A 211 -8.34 -19.40 -9.69
N ARG A 212 -7.46 -18.44 -9.39
CA ARG A 212 -7.70 -17.03 -9.72
C ARG A 212 -7.74 -16.80 -11.22
N LEU A 213 -6.84 -17.42 -11.99
CA LEU A 213 -6.86 -17.36 -13.45
C LEU A 213 -8.12 -18.02 -14.01
N GLN A 214 -8.51 -19.19 -13.52
CA GLN A 214 -9.70 -19.89 -13.98
C GLN A 214 -10.97 -19.09 -13.72
N SER A 215 -11.15 -18.54 -12.51
CA SER A 215 -12.34 -17.75 -12.16
C SER A 215 -12.41 -16.45 -12.96
N ALA A 216 -11.32 -15.69 -13.04
CA ALA A 216 -11.29 -14.41 -13.77
C ALA A 216 -11.44 -14.60 -15.30
N LEU A 217 -10.79 -15.61 -15.88
CA LEU A 217 -10.94 -15.90 -17.31
C LEU A 217 -12.34 -16.41 -17.63
N THR A 218 -12.94 -17.24 -16.78
CA THR A 218 -14.32 -17.73 -17.00
C THR A 218 -15.32 -16.56 -17.03
N GLN A 219 -15.20 -15.60 -16.11
CA GLN A 219 -16.05 -14.41 -16.10
C GLN A 219 -15.85 -13.53 -17.34
N ARG A 220 -14.58 -13.31 -17.75
CA ARG A 220 -14.26 -12.50 -18.94
C ARG A 220 -14.68 -13.18 -20.25
N LEU A 221 -14.65 -14.51 -20.31
CA LEU A 221 -14.94 -15.28 -21.53
C LEU A 221 -16.41 -15.68 -21.69
N ALA A 222 -17.19 -15.68 -20.61
CA ALA A 222 -18.64 -15.93 -20.64
C ALA A 222 -19.38 -15.16 -21.76
N PRO A 223 -19.21 -13.84 -21.95
CA PRO A 223 -19.90 -13.10 -23.03
C PRO A 223 -19.45 -13.52 -24.44
N SER A 224 -18.26 -14.10 -24.58
CA SER A 224 -17.73 -14.58 -25.87
C SER A 224 -18.11 -16.03 -26.19
N GLY A 225 -18.85 -16.71 -25.29
CA GLY A 225 -19.25 -18.11 -25.45
C GLY A 225 -18.14 -19.15 -25.28
N LEU A 226 -16.94 -18.72 -24.88
CA LEU A 226 -15.81 -19.58 -24.56
C LEU A 226 -15.83 -19.98 -23.08
N ALA A 227 -15.41 -21.20 -22.78
CA ALA A 227 -15.30 -21.71 -21.42
C ALA A 227 -13.87 -22.18 -21.12
N VAL A 228 -13.40 -21.93 -19.90
CA VAL A 228 -12.11 -22.42 -19.43
C VAL A 228 -12.32 -23.77 -18.76
N ALA A 229 -11.75 -24.82 -19.34
CA ALA A 229 -11.84 -26.18 -18.81
C ALA A 229 -10.87 -26.39 -17.64
N ARG A 230 -9.63 -25.93 -17.80
CA ARG A 230 -8.57 -26.08 -16.79
C ARG A 230 -7.49 -25.01 -16.96
N VAL A 231 -6.86 -24.62 -15.86
CA VAL A 231 -5.65 -23.81 -15.84
C VAL A 231 -4.57 -24.54 -15.05
N GLU A 232 -3.36 -24.60 -15.59
CA GLU A 232 -2.20 -25.21 -14.94
C GLU A 232 -0.97 -24.31 -15.07
N THR A 233 -0.35 -23.99 -13.94
CA THR A 233 0.95 -23.33 -13.89
C THR A 233 2.06 -24.37 -14.09
N LEU A 234 2.73 -24.33 -15.24
CA LEU A 234 3.82 -25.23 -15.60
C LEU A 234 5.09 -24.88 -14.85
N SER A 235 5.45 -23.60 -14.83
CA SER A 235 6.60 -23.09 -14.09
C SER A 235 6.32 -21.70 -13.55
N LEU A 236 6.81 -21.45 -12.34
CA LEU A 236 6.90 -20.12 -11.77
C LEU A 236 8.30 -19.98 -11.19
N ARG A 237 9.10 -19.08 -11.75
CA ARG A 237 10.49 -18.90 -11.35
C ARG A 237 10.92 -17.45 -11.36
N HIS A 238 11.88 -17.11 -10.52
CA HIS A 238 12.54 -15.83 -10.52
C HIS A 238 14.01 -16.04 -10.91
N ASP A 239 14.45 -15.37 -11.97
CA ASP A 239 15.80 -15.50 -12.50
C ASP A 239 16.61 -14.26 -12.08
N LYS A 240 17.56 -14.39 -11.15
CA LYS A 240 18.45 -13.28 -10.77
C LYS A 240 19.38 -12.99 -11.95
N ARG A 241 19.25 -11.81 -12.55
CA ARG A 241 20.12 -11.34 -13.65
C ARG A 241 21.33 -10.58 -13.10
N ALA A 242 22.48 -10.76 -13.75
CA ALA A 242 23.70 -10.03 -13.42
C ALA A 242 23.64 -8.57 -13.94
N GLY A 243 23.13 -7.64 -13.13
CA GLY A 243 23.21 -6.19 -13.36
C GLY A 243 22.62 -5.65 -14.69
N GLU A 244 22.54 -4.34 -14.80
CA GLU A 244 22.14 -3.63 -16.04
C GLU A 244 23.28 -3.67 -17.07
N GLY A 245 23.51 -4.82 -17.72
CA GLY A 245 24.52 -4.92 -18.78
C GLY A 245 24.57 -6.25 -19.52
N ASP A 246 24.42 -7.38 -18.82
CA ASP A 246 24.49 -8.72 -19.41
C ASP A 246 23.11 -9.38 -19.42
N ALA A 247 22.35 -9.12 -20.48
CA ALA A 247 20.97 -9.62 -20.66
C ALA A 247 20.84 -11.15 -20.87
N GLY A 248 21.90 -11.94 -20.64
CA GLY A 248 21.95 -13.35 -21.02
C GLY A 248 22.29 -14.37 -19.92
N THR A 249 22.93 -13.97 -18.82
CA THR A 249 23.40 -14.91 -17.80
C THR A 249 22.65 -14.73 -16.48
N SER A 250 21.73 -15.65 -16.20
CA SER A 250 21.10 -15.79 -14.89
C SER A 250 22.15 -16.28 -13.87
N ILE A 251 22.36 -15.51 -12.81
CA ILE A 251 23.26 -15.87 -11.68
C ILE A 251 22.65 -17.06 -10.92
N GLY A 252 21.32 -17.13 -10.85
CA GLY A 252 20.60 -18.28 -10.32
C GLY A 252 19.10 -18.17 -10.55
N THR A 253 18.42 -19.31 -10.45
CA THR A 253 16.98 -19.44 -10.68
C THR A 253 16.30 -19.95 -9.43
N LEU A 254 15.36 -19.17 -8.89
CA LEU A 254 14.52 -19.54 -7.76
C LEU A 254 13.18 -20.08 -8.28
N TRP A 255 12.81 -21.30 -7.89
CA TRP A 255 11.52 -21.90 -8.26
C TRP A 255 10.46 -21.63 -7.19
N LEU A 256 9.41 -20.92 -7.56
CA LEU A 256 8.33 -20.50 -6.66
C LEU A 256 7.18 -21.52 -6.64
N GLY A 257 6.54 -21.69 -5.47
CA GLY A 257 5.31 -22.45 -5.31
C GLY A 257 5.44 -23.97 -5.38
N GLY A 258 6.57 -24.53 -4.92
CA GLY A 258 6.80 -25.97 -4.77
C GLY A 258 7.08 -26.72 -6.07
N LEU A 259 8.06 -27.63 -6.05
CA LEU A 259 8.28 -28.64 -7.08
C LEU A 259 7.29 -29.81 -6.90
N PRO A 260 7.00 -30.61 -7.94
CA PRO A 260 6.14 -31.79 -7.82
C PRO A 260 6.62 -32.75 -6.71
N ALA A 261 5.67 -33.52 -6.16
CA ALA A 261 5.73 -34.28 -4.91
C ALA A 261 6.96 -35.19 -4.66
N GLN A 262 7.79 -35.47 -5.67
CA GLN A 262 8.91 -36.41 -5.57
C GLN A 262 10.22 -35.81 -5.01
N GLU A 263 10.32 -34.48 -4.89
CA GLU A 263 11.57 -33.79 -4.49
C GLU A 263 11.41 -32.97 -3.18
N LEU A 264 10.30 -33.15 -2.45
CA LEU A 264 9.90 -32.25 -1.36
C LEU A 264 10.75 -32.35 -0.08
N GLU A 265 11.32 -33.51 0.24
CA GLU A 265 11.96 -33.73 1.56
C GLU A 265 13.41 -33.26 1.65
N GLN A 266 14.16 -33.24 0.54
CA GLN A 266 15.58 -32.82 0.54
C GLN A 266 15.73 -31.30 0.32
N HIS A 267 14.78 -30.65 -0.35
CA HIS A 267 14.93 -29.28 -0.84
C HIS A 267 14.35 -28.17 0.07
N SER A 268 13.68 -28.45 1.18
CA SER A 268 13.04 -27.39 2.00
C SER A 268 14.06 -26.54 2.81
N LEU A 269 15.09 -27.18 3.38
CA LEU A 269 16.17 -26.48 4.10
C LEU A 269 17.23 -25.89 3.17
N GLU A 270 17.39 -26.46 1.96
CA GLU A 270 18.24 -25.89 0.91
C GLU A 270 17.58 -24.66 0.25
N ARG A 271 16.24 -24.59 0.18
CA ARG A 271 15.49 -23.45 -0.37
C ARG A 271 15.68 -22.14 0.39
N MET A 272 15.59 -22.14 1.73
CA MET A 272 15.89 -20.93 2.53
C MET A 272 17.34 -20.49 2.33
N LYS A 273 18.28 -21.44 2.24
CA LYS A 273 19.67 -21.14 1.94
C LYS A 273 19.86 -20.59 0.53
N GLN A 274 19.07 -21.03 -0.46
CA GLN A 274 19.14 -20.53 -1.84
C GLN A 274 18.72 -19.06 -1.95
N LEU A 275 17.68 -18.60 -1.25
CA LEU A 275 17.30 -17.18 -1.25
C LEU A 275 18.38 -16.28 -0.63
N ASP A 276 18.91 -16.67 0.53
CA ASP A 276 19.96 -15.92 1.22
C ASP A 276 21.33 -16.05 0.51
N GLN A 277 21.53 -17.09 -0.30
CA GLN A 277 22.68 -17.21 -1.22
C GLN A 277 22.51 -16.38 -2.50
N LEU A 278 21.27 -16.13 -2.94
CA LEU A 278 20.98 -15.37 -4.14
C LEU A 278 21.02 -13.87 -3.89
N TYR A 279 20.65 -13.38 -2.70
CA TYR A 279 20.61 -11.96 -2.40
C TYR A 279 21.23 -11.62 -1.05
N ASP A 280 22.29 -10.80 -1.09
CA ASP A 280 22.93 -10.28 0.12
C ASP A 280 22.05 -9.23 0.82
N GLU A 281 22.24 -9.03 2.13
CA GLU A 281 21.48 -8.04 2.90
C GLU A 281 21.64 -6.61 2.34
N GLU A 282 22.81 -6.28 1.79
CA GLU A 282 23.07 -5.00 1.13
C GLU A 282 22.25 -4.82 -0.16
N GLU A 283 22.07 -5.89 -0.93
CA GLU A 283 21.23 -5.89 -2.13
C GLU A 283 19.76 -5.72 -1.75
N TRP A 284 19.30 -6.37 -0.67
CA TRP A 284 17.95 -6.15 -0.13
C TRP A 284 17.72 -4.71 0.34
N GLN A 285 18.72 -4.09 0.96
CA GLN A 285 18.65 -2.67 1.33
C GLN A 285 18.64 -1.76 0.10
N ARG A 286 19.31 -2.14 -0.99
CA ARG A 286 19.26 -1.42 -2.27
C ARG A 286 17.87 -1.55 -2.92
N ILE A 287 17.33 -2.77 -3.00
CA ILE A 287 15.98 -3.03 -3.53
C ILE A 287 14.93 -2.23 -2.74
N ARG A 288 14.98 -2.22 -1.40
CA ARG A 288 14.10 -1.40 -0.56
C ARG A 288 14.21 0.10 -0.85
N ARG A 289 15.42 0.61 -1.13
CA ARG A 289 15.61 2.02 -1.50
C ARG A 289 15.02 2.33 -2.88
N GLU A 290 15.21 1.45 -3.85
CA GLU A 290 14.66 1.57 -5.20
C GLU A 290 13.12 1.50 -5.18
N GLU A 291 12.55 0.60 -4.38
CA GLU A 291 11.11 0.49 -4.16
C GLU A 291 10.52 1.76 -3.53
N LEU A 292 11.12 2.26 -2.45
CA LEU A 292 10.70 3.53 -1.84
C LEU A 292 10.80 4.68 -2.83
N ALA A 293 11.87 4.75 -3.62
CA ALA A 293 12.03 5.76 -4.66
C ALA A 293 10.95 5.67 -5.75
N ALA A 294 10.61 4.46 -6.20
CA ALA A 294 9.54 4.20 -7.17
C ALA A 294 8.16 4.58 -6.61
N ARG A 295 7.85 4.21 -5.36
CA ARG A 295 6.62 4.62 -4.66
C ARG A 295 6.52 6.13 -4.54
N HIS A 296 7.61 6.81 -4.18
CA HIS A 296 7.67 8.27 -4.14
C HIS A 296 7.55 8.91 -5.54
N ALA A 297 8.10 8.28 -6.59
CA ALA A 297 7.93 8.75 -7.96
C ALA A 297 6.48 8.61 -8.44
N HIS A 298 5.83 7.48 -8.16
CA HIS A 298 4.42 7.25 -8.46
C HIS A 298 3.53 8.27 -7.75
N ARG A 299 3.71 8.45 -6.44
CA ARG A 299 2.96 9.45 -5.66
C ARG A 299 3.17 10.87 -6.18
N ARG A 300 4.39 11.21 -6.62
CA ARG A 300 4.66 12.52 -7.26
C ARG A 300 3.96 12.64 -8.62
N ALA A 301 3.84 11.55 -9.39
CA ALA A 301 3.12 11.55 -10.65
C ALA A 301 1.62 11.71 -10.44
N GLU A 302 1.03 11.01 -9.46
CA GLU A 302 -0.38 11.18 -9.05
C GLU A 302 -0.65 12.63 -8.61
N LEU A 303 0.14 13.17 -7.70
CA LEU A 303 -0.02 14.57 -7.27
C LEU A 303 0.11 15.58 -8.42
N ARG A 304 0.91 15.27 -9.44
CA ARG A 304 0.99 16.10 -10.66
C ARG A 304 -0.27 15.95 -11.52
N GLN A 305 -0.81 14.74 -11.65
CA GLN A 305 -2.07 14.51 -12.37
C GLN A 305 -3.22 15.23 -11.67
N ASP A 306 -3.34 15.09 -10.36
CA ASP A 306 -4.35 15.80 -9.56
C ASP A 306 -4.20 17.32 -9.70
N ALA A 307 -2.99 17.86 -9.60
CA ALA A 307 -2.75 19.28 -9.81
C ALA A 307 -3.07 19.74 -11.25
N THR A 308 -2.91 18.87 -12.26
CA THR A 308 -3.34 19.20 -13.63
C THR A 308 -4.85 19.15 -13.81
N LEU A 309 -5.53 18.21 -13.13
CA LEU A 309 -6.99 18.12 -13.11
C LEU A 309 -7.59 19.34 -12.40
N GLU A 310 -7.10 19.70 -11.21
CA GLU A 310 -7.52 20.90 -10.49
C GLU A 310 -7.35 22.17 -11.33
N LYS A 311 -6.23 22.32 -12.05
CA LYS A 311 -6.04 23.46 -12.97
C LYS A 311 -7.02 23.44 -14.14
N ALA A 312 -7.32 22.27 -14.68
CA ALA A 312 -8.31 22.14 -15.75
C ALA A 312 -9.73 22.45 -15.25
N GLU A 313 -10.09 22.02 -14.04
CA GLU A 313 -11.35 22.35 -13.37
C GLU A 313 -11.47 23.84 -13.07
N LEU A 314 -10.43 24.46 -12.52
CA LEU A 314 -10.40 25.91 -12.32
C LEU A 314 -10.55 26.66 -13.64
N GLY A 315 -9.84 26.23 -14.69
CA GLY A 315 -9.98 26.80 -16.03
C GLY A 315 -11.39 26.62 -16.62
N HIS A 316 -12.03 25.48 -16.36
CA HIS A 316 -13.41 25.23 -16.77
C HIS A 316 -14.39 26.16 -16.03
N GLN A 317 -14.25 26.27 -14.70
CA GLN A 317 -15.07 27.18 -13.89
C GLN A 317 -14.88 28.65 -14.28
N GLU A 318 -13.65 29.06 -14.61
CA GLU A 318 -13.38 30.41 -15.14
C GLU A 318 -14.06 30.63 -16.50
N ALA A 319 -14.00 29.63 -17.39
CA ALA A 319 -14.68 29.70 -18.69
C ALA A 319 -16.21 29.77 -18.55
N GLU A 320 -16.81 28.96 -17.68
CA GLU A 320 -18.24 29.02 -17.36
C GLU A 320 -18.65 30.37 -16.78
N ARG A 321 -17.84 30.93 -15.86
CA ARG A 321 -18.07 32.28 -15.31
C ARG A 321 -18.02 33.34 -16.41
N LEU A 322 -17.04 33.28 -17.32
CA LEU A 322 -16.94 34.21 -18.44
C LEU A 322 -18.12 34.06 -19.41
N GLN A 323 -18.58 32.84 -19.66
CA GLN A 323 -19.76 32.59 -20.49
C GLN A 323 -21.04 33.12 -19.82
N ALA A 324 -21.21 32.91 -18.51
CA ALA A 324 -22.33 33.43 -17.76
C ALA A 324 -22.34 34.97 -17.72
N LEU A 325 -21.17 35.61 -17.55
CA LEU A 325 -21.02 37.06 -17.61
C LEU A 325 -21.34 37.60 -19.02
N ARG A 326 -20.86 36.93 -20.07
CA ARG A 326 -21.20 37.29 -21.47
C ARG A 326 -22.69 37.12 -21.74
N GLY A 327 -23.32 36.05 -21.26
CA GLY A 327 -24.77 35.85 -21.36
C GLY A 327 -25.55 36.98 -20.70
N ARG A 328 -25.20 37.31 -19.45
CA ARG A 328 -25.80 38.44 -18.71
C ARG A 328 -25.60 39.78 -19.42
N GLN A 329 -24.43 40.03 -20.01
CA GLN A 329 -24.17 41.23 -20.81
C GLN A 329 -25.03 41.27 -22.07
N ILE A 330 -25.15 40.14 -22.79
CA ILE A 330 -26.00 40.02 -23.97
C ILE A 330 -27.47 40.28 -23.59
N ASP A 331 -27.94 39.76 -22.46
CA ASP A 331 -29.30 40.01 -21.97
C ASP A 331 -29.53 41.50 -21.63
N LEU A 332 -28.55 42.14 -20.97
CA LEU A 332 -28.61 43.57 -20.63
C LEU A 332 -28.60 44.44 -21.90
N TYR A 333 -27.73 44.13 -22.86
CA TYR A 333 -27.69 44.82 -24.14
C TYR A 333 -28.93 44.54 -25.00
N GLY A 334 -29.49 43.33 -24.95
CA GLY A 334 -30.75 42.98 -25.60
C GLY A 334 -31.92 43.82 -25.09
N ARG A 335 -32.06 43.93 -23.76
CA ARG A 335 -33.08 44.79 -23.12
C ARG A 335 -32.91 46.28 -23.47
N ILE A 336 -31.66 46.74 -23.62
CA ILE A 336 -31.37 48.12 -24.04
C ILE A 336 -31.71 48.34 -25.52
N LEU A 337 -31.42 47.36 -26.39
CA LEU A 337 -31.71 47.41 -27.82
C LEU A 337 -33.22 47.37 -28.12
N GLU A 338 -33.99 46.62 -27.34
CA GLU A 338 -35.46 46.53 -27.47
C GLU A 338 -36.18 47.82 -27.02
N ALA A 339 -35.52 48.66 -26.21
CA ALA A 339 -36.08 49.89 -25.69
C ALA A 339 -35.88 51.08 -26.65
N LYS A 340 -36.95 51.82 -26.95
CA LYS A 340 -36.89 53.03 -27.81
C LYS A 340 -36.45 54.29 -27.06
N SER A 341 -36.42 54.25 -25.73
CA SER A 341 -35.98 55.37 -24.89
C SER A 341 -35.37 54.88 -23.57
N ARG A 342 -34.53 55.72 -22.94
CA ARG A 342 -33.87 55.42 -21.65
C ARG A 342 -34.86 55.10 -20.53
N ARG A 343 -36.04 55.75 -20.49
CA ARG A 343 -37.10 55.42 -19.51
C ARG A 343 -37.64 54.00 -19.73
N GLN A 344 -37.88 53.63 -20.97
CA GLN A 344 -38.38 52.30 -21.33
C GLN A 344 -37.35 51.17 -21.03
N ALA A 345 -36.05 51.44 -21.16
CA ALA A 345 -35.00 50.49 -20.77
C ALA A 345 -34.94 50.28 -19.25
N LEU A 346 -35.24 51.33 -18.47
CA LEU A 346 -35.35 51.24 -17.01
C LEU A 346 -36.62 50.46 -16.61
N ASP A 347 -37.74 50.67 -17.31
CA ASP A 347 -38.99 49.93 -17.10
C ASP A 347 -38.86 48.44 -17.48
N HIS A 348 -38.02 48.11 -18.48
CA HIS A 348 -37.64 46.72 -18.82
C HIS A 348 -36.61 46.10 -17.86
N GLY A 349 -36.31 46.77 -16.74
CA GLY A 349 -35.57 46.18 -15.62
C GLY A 349 -34.04 46.24 -15.73
N ALA A 350 -33.47 47.07 -16.61
CA ALA A 350 -32.02 47.22 -16.71
C ALA A 350 -31.37 47.80 -15.42
N ALA A 351 -32.10 48.64 -14.68
CA ALA A 351 -31.64 49.16 -13.39
C ALA A 351 -31.61 48.10 -12.28
N LEU A 352 -32.58 47.17 -12.30
CA LEU A 352 -32.63 46.06 -11.34
C LEU A 352 -31.45 45.11 -11.58
N ALA A 353 -31.16 44.76 -12.83
CA ALA A 353 -30.02 43.91 -13.18
C ALA A 353 -28.66 44.54 -12.81
N LEU A 354 -28.51 45.86 -12.92
CA LEU A 354 -27.31 46.56 -12.46
C LEU A 354 -27.19 46.57 -10.93
N GLY A 355 -28.30 46.81 -10.21
CA GLY A 355 -28.33 46.76 -8.75
C GLY A 355 -28.01 45.36 -8.20
N GLU A 356 -28.51 44.31 -8.83
CA GLU A 356 -28.18 42.91 -8.49
C GLU A 356 -26.68 42.63 -8.67
N LEU A 357 -26.07 43.09 -9.77
CA LEU A 357 -24.63 42.93 -10.01
C LEU A 357 -23.76 43.70 -8.99
N GLU A 358 -24.18 44.91 -8.59
CA GLU A 358 -23.51 45.69 -7.56
C GLU A 358 -23.60 45.01 -6.17
N GLN A 359 -24.76 44.45 -5.83
CA GLN A 359 -24.94 43.68 -4.59
C GLN A 359 -24.12 42.38 -4.60
N GLU A 360 -24.09 41.64 -5.71
CA GLU A 360 -23.24 40.45 -5.85
C GLU A 360 -21.75 40.80 -5.71
N LEU A 361 -21.31 41.94 -6.25
CA LEU A 361 -19.93 42.42 -6.09
C LEU A 361 -19.62 42.81 -4.65
N ALA A 362 -20.54 43.49 -3.96
CA ALA A 362 -20.40 43.84 -2.55
C ALA A 362 -20.34 42.59 -1.66
N GLN A 363 -21.20 41.59 -1.90
CA GLN A 363 -21.19 40.31 -1.17
C GLN A 363 -19.88 39.55 -1.39
N LYS A 364 -19.40 39.47 -2.64
CA LYS A 364 -18.09 38.83 -2.94
C LYS A 364 -16.92 39.59 -2.34
N GLY A 365 -17.00 40.92 -2.27
CA GLY A 365 -16.04 41.77 -1.57
C GLY A 365 -15.97 41.43 -0.07
N ALA A 366 -17.13 41.32 0.58
CA ALA A 366 -17.23 40.94 1.99
C ALA A 366 -16.65 39.53 2.24
N GLN A 367 -17.03 38.53 1.43
CA GLN A 367 -16.50 37.16 1.56
C GLN A 367 -14.97 37.09 1.41
N ARG A 368 -14.37 37.91 0.53
CA ARG A 368 -12.91 37.99 0.38
C ARG A 368 -12.24 38.62 1.59
N ALA A 369 -12.86 39.65 2.17
CA ALA A 369 -12.37 40.26 3.40
C ALA A 369 -12.41 39.28 4.58
N ASP A 370 -13.50 38.52 4.70
CA ASP A 370 -13.64 37.47 5.73
C ASP A 370 -12.59 36.37 5.56
N ALA A 371 -12.36 35.90 4.33
CA ALA A 371 -11.34 34.90 4.04
C ALA A 371 -9.92 35.42 4.36
N ALA A 372 -9.63 36.69 4.03
CA ALA A 372 -8.34 37.31 4.36
C ALA A 372 -8.14 37.42 5.89
N ALA A 373 -9.17 37.83 6.63
CA ALA A 373 -9.14 37.89 8.09
C ALA A 373 -8.94 36.50 8.73
N ASN A 374 -9.57 35.46 8.18
CA ASN A 374 -9.36 34.08 8.62
C ASN A 374 -7.91 33.61 8.37
N TRP A 375 -7.33 33.98 7.23
CA TRP A 375 -5.92 33.67 6.93
C TRP A 375 -4.94 34.44 7.81
N GLU A 376 -5.25 35.68 8.19
CA GLU A 376 -4.47 36.44 9.18
C GLU A 376 -4.52 35.78 10.57
N HIS A 377 -5.70 35.28 10.97
CA HIS A 377 -5.87 34.55 12.22
C HIS A 377 -5.01 33.27 12.25
N VAL A 378 -5.05 32.46 11.19
CA VAL A 378 -4.23 31.24 11.09
C VAL A 378 -2.73 31.56 11.10
N ARG A 379 -2.29 32.61 10.40
CA ARG A 379 -0.88 33.03 10.40
C ARG A 379 -0.40 33.49 11.77
N ALA A 380 -1.23 34.21 12.52
CA ALA A 380 -0.90 34.65 13.87
C ALA A 380 -0.73 33.46 14.84
N LEU A 381 -1.66 32.50 14.81
CA LEU A 381 -1.56 31.27 15.60
C LEU A 381 -0.32 30.45 15.24
N ALA A 382 -0.01 30.32 13.94
CA ALA A 382 1.18 29.63 13.47
C ALA A 382 2.47 30.31 13.96
N ALA A 383 2.51 31.65 14.00
CA ALA A 383 3.66 32.38 14.52
C ALA A 383 3.87 32.16 16.03
N ILE A 384 2.79 32.10 16.81
CA ILE A 384 2.85 31.80 18.25
C ILE A 384 3.40 30.39 18.50
N LYS A 385 2.91 29.40 17.72
CA LYS A 385 3.38 28.00 17.77
C LYS A 385 4.83 27.82 17.37
N MET A 386 5.23 28.45 16.27
CA MET A 386 6.61 28.42 15.80
C MET A 386 7.56 28.98 16.86
N ARG A 387 7.16 30.04 17.58
CA ARG A 387 7.97 30.62 18.64
C ARG A 387 8.16 29.65 19.82
N SER A 388 7.12 28.95 20.26
CA SER A 388 7.25 27.92 21.31
C SER A 388 8.09 26.72 20.87
N GLU A 389 7.93 26.27 19.63
CA GLU A 389 8.72 25.15 19.10
C GLU A 389 10.20 25.51 18.99
N LEU A 390 10.54 26.73 18.56
CA LEU A 390 11.91 27.23 18.53
C LEU A 390 12.53 27.36 19.93
N GLU A 391 11.76 27.86 20.91
CA GLU A 391 12.21 27.93 22.31
C GLU A 391 12.53 26.52 22.86
N LEU A 392 11.67 25.54 22.56
CA LEU A 392 11.90 24.15 22.97
C LEU A 392 13.08 23.53 22.25
N SER A 393 13.21 23.70 20.92
CA SER A 393 14.31 23.11 20.16
C SER A 393 15.68 23.64 20.62
N GLN A 394 15.76 24.93 20.98
CA GLN A 394 16.98 25.54 21.51
C GLN A 394 17.38 24.97 22.88
N LEU A 395 16.41 24.73 23.78
CA LEU A 395 16.66 24.15 25.09
C LEU A 395 17.10 22.68 24.97
N HIS A 396 16.36 21.87 24.21
CA HIS A 396 16.71 20.46 23.98
C HIS A 396 18.07 20.33 23.28
N GLY A 397 18.39 21.20 22.32
CA GLY A 397 19.69 21.19 21.64
C GLY A 397 20.87 21.45 22.61
N ARG A 398 20.72 22.37 23.56
CA ARG A 398 21.76 22.66 24.57
C ARG A 398 21.97 21.49 25.54
N GLU A 399 20.89 20.90 26.03
CA GLU A 399 20.92 19.75 26.93
C GLU A 399 21.55 18.52 26.25
N GLN A 400 21.18 18.25 24.99
CA GLN A 400 21.77 17.15 24.22
C GLN A 400 23.28 17.32 24.00
N ILE A 401 23.74 18.53 23.69
CA ILE A 401 25.17 18.81 23.53
C ILE A 401 25.92 18.59 24.86
N GLN A 402 25.36 19.03 25.98
CA GLN A 402 25.97 18.84 27.30
C GLN A 402 26.08 17.34 27.67
N MET A 403 25.01 16.57 27.50
CA MET A 403 25.03 15.12 27.76
C MET A 403 25.99 14.38 26.81
N ALA A 404 26.05 14.79 25.54
CA ALA A 404 26.98 14.21 24.57
C ALA A 404 28.44 14.48 24.95
N GLN A 405 28.77 15.69 25.43
CA GLN A 405 30.10 16.02 25.93
C GLN A 405 30.48 15.16 27.13
N GLN A 406 29.59 15.00 28.11
CA GLN A 406 29.84 14.17 29.29
C GLN A 406 30.06 12.69 28.91
N ARG A 407 29.22 12.13 28.03
CA ARG A 407 29.38 10.75 27.52
C ARG A 407 30.68 10.56 26.77
N PHE A 408 31.06 11.52 25.92
CA PHE A 408 32.32 11.46 25.20
C PHE A 408 33.52 11.48 26.15
N THR A 409 33.52 12.38 27.15
CA THR A 409 34.60 12.42 28.15
C THR A 409 34.70 11.11 28.94
N HIS A 410 33.56 10.49 29.25
CA HIS A 410 33.51 9.20 29.94
C HIS A 410 34.02 8.04 29.07
N GLN A 411 33.62 7.99 27.80
CA GLN A 411 34.11 6.99 26.84
C GLN A 411 35.63 7.07 26.64
N VAL A 412 36.18 8.28 26.55
CA VAL A 412 37.63 8.48 26.49
C VAL A 412 38.31 8.01 27.78
N HIS A 413 37.69 8.24 28.94
CA HIS A 413 38.20 7.75 30.22
C HIS A 413 38.26 6.21 30.24
N LEU A 414 37.21 5.52 29.81
CA LEU A 414 37.18 4.04 29.72
C LEU A 414 38.25 3.50 28.78
N GLN A 415 38.44 4.12 27.62
CA GLN A 415 39.51 3.74 26.69
C GLN A 415 40.89 3.91 27.33
N SER A 416 41.09 4.96 28.14
CA SER A 416 42.36 5.14 28.85
C SER A 416 42.58 4.09 29.94
N ILE A 417 41.53 3.66 30.68
CA ILE A 417 41.61 2.54 31.61
C ILE A 417 41.98 1.25 30.86
N ALA A 418 41.31 0.96 29.75
CA ALA A 418 41.58 -0.26 28.96
C ALA A 418 43.04 -0.31 28.47
N GLN A 419 43.56 0.80 27.94
CA GLN A 419 44.97 0.92 27.55
C GLN A 419 45.92 0.75 28.74
N GLN A 420 45.56 1.30 29.92
CA GLN A 420 46.36 1.12 31.14
C GLN A 420 46.34 -0.33 31.63
N VAL A 421 45.23 -1.06 31.51
CA VAL A 421 45.14 -2.50 31.82
C VAL A 421 46.04 -3.30 30.90
N GLU A 422 45.98 -3.05 29.58
CA GLU A 422 46.88 -3.67 28.61
C GLU A 422 48.35 -3.41 28.96
N SER A 423 48.70 -2.16 29.32
CA SER A 423 50.06 -1.81 29.72
C SER A 423 50.50 -2.47 31.05
N ALA A 424 49.58 -2.63 32.01
CA ALA A 424 49.86 -3.26 33.30
C ALA A 424 50.08 -4.78 33.18
N LEU A 425 49.50 -5.42 32.15
CA LEU A 425 49.75 -6.83 31.85
C LEU A 425 51.17 -7.09 31.30
N LEU A 426 51.82 -6.06 30.76
CA LEU A 426 53.19 -6.12 30.21
C LEU A 426 54.29 -5.90 31.28
N ILE A 427 53.93 -5.69 32.55
CA ILE A 427 54.91 -5.51 33.63
C ILE A 427 55.41 -6.88 34.10
N ASP A 428 56.74 -7.05 34.06
CA ASP A 428 57.42 -8.29 34.43
C ASP A 428 57.39 -8.56 35.96
N ASP A 429 57.41 -7.51 36.79
CA ASP A 429 57.36 -7.63 38.25
C ASP A 429 55.95 -8.01 38.75
N GLU A 430 55.80 -9.20 39.35
CA GLU A 430 54.48 -9.72 39.80
C GLU A 430 53.81 -8.86 40.89
N THR A 431 54.59 -8.31 41.83
CA THR A 431 54.06 -7.46 42.91
C THR A 431 53.63 -6.08 42.38
N GLY A 432 54.39 -5.52 41.43
CA GLY A 432 54.03 -4.30 40.70
C GLY A 432 52.77 -4.47 39.87
N ARG A 433 52.66 -5.56 39.11
CA ARG A 433 51.47 -5.91 38.32
C ARG A 433 50.22 -6.06 39.19
N ARG A 434 50.30 -6.75 40.33
CA ARG A 434 49.15 -6.93 41.24
C ARG A 434 48.67 -5.61 41.85
N THR A 435 49.60 -4.73 42.25
CA THR A 435 49.23 -3.43 42.84
C THR A 435 48.62 -2.48 41.80
N GLN A 436 49.11 -2.50 40.57
CA GLN A 436 48.55 -1.70 39.48
C GLN A 436 47.18 -2.21 39.01
N LEU A 437 47.01 -3.52 38.85
CA LEU A 437 45.70 -4.10 38.51
C LEU A 437 44.66 -3.85 39.62
N ALA A 438 45.06 -3.85 40.89
CA ALA A 438 44.15 -3.49 41.99
C ALA A 438 43.70 -2.02 41.92
N ARG A 439 44.60 -1.08 41.56
CA ARG A 439 44.24 0.33 41.32
C ARG A 439 43.34 0.50 40.11
N LEU A 440 43.60 -0.23 39.02
CA LEU A 440 42.77 -0.17 37.81
C LEU A 440 41.37 -0.75 38.04
N ARG A 441 41.22 -1.82 38.83
CA ARG A 441 39.89 -2.32 39.25
C ARG A 441 39.11 -1.32 40.09
N GLN A 442 39.80 -0.53 40.92
CA GLN A 442 39.15 0.57 41.64
C GLN A 442 38.70 1.67 40.67
N ALA A 443 39.54 2.04 39.70
CA ALA A 443 39.17 3.00 38.66
C ALA A 443 38.02 2.51 37.76
N GLU A 444 37.95 1.20 37.44
CA GLU A 444 36.81 0.58 36.74
C GLU A 444 35.53 0.66 37.57
N ALA A 445 35.61 0.38 38.89
CA ALA A 445 34.46 0.49 39.78
C ALA A 445 33.96 1.94 39.91
N ASP A 446 34.88 2.92 39.99
CA ASP A 446 34.55 4.34 40.02
C ASP A 446 33.94 4.80 38.69
N ALA A 447 34.45 4.30 37.55
CA ALA A 447 33.89 4.57 36.23
C ALA A 447 32.47 4.00 36.08
N ALA A 448 32.21 2.77 36.56
CA ALA A 448 30.88 2.18 36.56
C ALA A 448 29.89 2.96 37.45
N GLN A 449 30.34 3.49 38.59
CA GLN A 449 29.52 4.39 39.41
C GLN A 449 29.22 5.71 38.69
N ARG A 450 30.18 6.22 37.90
CA ARG A 450 29.97 7.44 37.09
C ARG A 450 29.00 7.20 35.94
N GLU A 451 28.99 6.02 35.33
CA GLU A 451 27.97 5.64 34.33
C GLU A 451 26.56 5.65 34.92
N ALA A 452 26.38 5.02 36.08
CA ALA A 452 25.09 5.02 36.77
C ALA A 452 24.64 6.46 37.13
N GLN A 453 25.58 7.35 37.44
CA GLN A 453 25.28 8.77 37.67
C GLN A 453 24.89 9.50 36.37
N LEU A 454 25.58 9.26 35.25
CA LEU A 454 25.22 9.83 33.95
C LEU A 454 23.83 9.35 33.47
N GLU A 455 23.48 8.10 33.74
CA GLU A 455 22.13 7.57 33.47
C GLU A 455 21.07 8.25 34.35
N ALA A 456 21.35 8.42 35.64
CA ALA A 456 20.46 9.15 36.54
C ALA A 456 20.30 10.63 36.12
N GLU A 457 21.38 11.30 35.72
CA GLU A 457 21.37 12.67 35.18
C GLU A 457 20.57 12.75 33.87
N GLN A 458 20.69 11.74 32.98
CA GLN A 458 19.88 11.65 31.78
C GLN A 458 18.38 11.50 32.10
N HIS A 459 18.01 10.68 33.07
CA HIS A 459 16.62 10.53 33.50
C HIS A 459 16.07 11.83 34.10
N GLN A 460 16.88 12.52 34.91
CA GLN A 460 16.51 13.83 35.46
C GLN A 460 16.36 14.90 34.37
N ALA A 461 17.28 14.96 33.41
CA ALA A 461 17.21 15.86 32.26
C ALA A 461 15.97 15.58 31.39
N ALA A 462 15.65 14.30 31.14
CA ALA A 462 14.44 13.93 30.42
C ALA A 462 13.17 14.40 31.14
N TRP A 463 13.12 14.25 32.48
CA TRP A 463 12.00 14.73 33.28
C TRP A 463 11.90 16.26 33.29
N GLN A 464 13.03 16.97 33.42
CA GLN A 464 13.09 18.43 33.34
C GLN A 464 12.66 18.93 31.95
N GLY A 465 13.07 18.27 30.88
CA GLY A 465 12.65 18.56 29.51
C GLY A 465 11.13 18.43 29.32
N LEU A 466 10.51 17.39 29.88
CA LEU A 466 9.05 17.23 29.90
C LEU A 466 8.35 18.37 30.67
N MET A 467 8.90 18.77 31.82
CA MET A 467 8.37 19.89 32.60
C MET A 467 8.47 21.22 31.84
N LEU A 468 9.60 21.48 31.17
CA LEU A 468 9.80 22.66 30.33
C LEU A 468 8.88 22.66 29.12
N ALA A 469 8.65 21.51 28.48
CA ALA A 469 7.68 21.36 27.39
C ALA A 469 6.25 21.68 27.83
N ASN A 470 5.84 21.19 29.00
CA ASN A 470 4.53 21.51 29.57
C ASN A 470 4.41 23.00 29.93
N ALA A 471 5.46 23.60 30.49
CA ALA A 471 5.49 25.04 30.79
C ALA A 471 5.49 25.91 29.52
N ALA A 472 6.13 25.46 28.43
CA ALA A 472 6.10 26.15 27.14
C ALA A 472 4.71 26.08 26.50
N ARG A 473 4.03 24.93 26.58
CA ARG A 473 2.64 24.77 26.13
C ARG A 473 1.66 25.63 26.93
N LYS A 474 1.86 25.79 28.24
CA LYS A 474 1.08 26.73 29.06
C LYS A 474 1.26 28.18 28.59
N ARG A 475 2.51 28.60 28.37
CA ARG A 475 2.82 29.94 27.83
C ARG A 475 2.30 30.15 26.40
N GLU A 476 2.28 29.10 25.58
CA GLU A 476 1.63 29.14 24.26
C GLU A 476 0.13 29.41 24.39
N ALA A 477 -0.56 28.68 25.27
CA ALA A 477 -1.98 28.88 25.54
C ALA A 477 -2.28 30.28 26.09
N GLU A 478 -1.47 30.78 27.03
CA GLU A 478 -1.57 32.16 27.55
C GLU A 478 -1.41 33.20 26.44
N ARG A 479 -0.41 33.05 25.54
CA ARG A 479 -0.22 33.96 24.40
C ARG A 479 -1.36 33.92 23.40
N VAL A 480 -1.96 32.76 23.18
CA VAL A 480 -3.14 32.63 22.32
C VAL A 480 -4.32 33.36 22.95
N GLN A 481 -4.56 33.18 24.25
CA GLN A 481 -5.62 33.87 24.99
C GLN A 481 -5.41 35.39 24.98
N GLU A 482 -4.21 35.88 25.30
CA GLU A 482 -3.89 37.31 25.25
C GLU A 482 -4.12 37.91 23.87
N TRP A 483 -3.78 37.18 22.81
CA TRP A 483 -3.99 37.62 21.44
C TRP A 483 -5.48 37.61 21.05
N GLU A 484 -6.24 36.59 21.46
CA GLU A 484 -7.69 36.53 21.28
C GLU A 484 -8.37 37.70 22.03
N ASP A 485 -7.96 37.99 23.25
CA ASP A 485 -8.45 39.13 24.05
C ASP A 485 -8.13 40.47 23.35
N GLN A 486 -6.93 40.62 22.79
CA GLN A 486 -6.57 41.81 22.00
C GLN A 486 -7.46 41.95 20.75
N MET A 487 -7.79 40.85 20.08
CA MET A 487 -8.70 40.85 18.93
C MET A 487 -10.14 41.21 19.34
N GLN A 488 -10.62 40.69 20.47
CA GLN A 488 -11.94 41.04 21.00
C GLN A 488 -12.01 42.51 21.39
N LEU A 489 -10.98 43.03 22.08
CA LEU A 489 -10.85 44.46 22.41
C LEU A 489 -10.78 45.34 21.16
N ALA A 490 -10.08 44.89 20.10
CA ALA A 490 -10.03 45.60 18.83
C ALA A 490 -11.41 45.66 18.16
N ARG A 491 -12.14 44.53 18.11
CA ARG A 491 -13.52 44.48 17.60
C ARG A 491 -14.47 45.37 18.41
N GLN A 492 -14.36 45.36 19.73
CA GLN A 492 -15.15 46.25 20.59
C GLN A 492 -14.88 47.73 20.29
N ARG A 493 -13.60 48.10 20.09
CA ARG A 493 -13.25 49.48 19.69
C ARG A 493 -13.80 49.85 18.31
N GLU A 494 -13.80 48.93 17.36
CA GLU A 494 -14.38 49.16 16.03
C GLU A 494 -15.90 49.32 16.08
N LEU A 495 -16.60 48.50 16.87
CA LEU A 495 -18.04 48.63 17.10
C LEU A 495 -18.36 49.99 17.74
N LEU A 496 -17.62 50.40 18.76
CA LEU A 496 -17.78 51.72 19.40
C LEU A 496 -17.53 52.88 18.42
N ARG A 497 -16.56 52.76 17.50
CA ARG A 497 -16.34 53.76 16.43
C ARG A 497 -17.49 53.78 15.43
N ALA A 498 -18.02 52.61 15.06
CA ALA A 498 -19.15 52.50 14.14
C ALA A 498 -20.44 53.08 14.76
N GLU A 499 -20.64 52.90 16.07
CA GLU A 499 -21.71 53.53 16.83
C GLU A 499 -21.54 55.05 16.89
N ALA A 500 -20.34 55.54 17.21
CA ALA A 500 -20.05 56.98 17.21
C ALA A 500 -20.32 57.63 15.85
N HIS A 501 -19.95 56.98 14.74
CA HIS A 501 -20.26 57.48 13.40
C HIS A 501 -21.77 57.48 13.08
N LYS A 502 -22.55 56.53 13.60
CA LYS A 502 -24.01 56.53 13.47
C LYS A 502 -24.64 57.66 14.29
N ASP A 503 -24.13 57.92 15.48
CA ASP A 503 -24.59 59.01 16.35
C ASP A 503 -24.27 60.39 15.75
N GLU A 504 -23.08 60.57 15.18
CA GLU A 504 -22.70 61.79 14.42
C GLU A 504 -23.62 62.00 13.22
N ALA A 505 -23.92 60.95 12.45
CA ALA A 505 -24.83 61.03 11.31
C ALA A 505 -26.27 61.36 11.75
N ALA A 506 -26.74 60.81 12.87
CA ALA A 506 -28.05 61.14 13.43
C ALA A 506 -28.14 62.59 13.93
N GLN A 507 -27.07 63.13 14.52
CA GLN A 507 -26.99 64.53 14.95
C GLN A 507 -27.02 65.52 13.77
N VAL A 508 -26.32 65.21 12.67
CA VAL A 508 -26.35 66.02 11.44
C VAL A 508 -27.77 66.06 10.85
N GLN A 509 -28.47 64.92 10.80
CA GLN A 509 -29.86 64.86 10.33
C GLN A 509 -30.81 65.66 11.23
N ALA A 510 -30.62 65.60 12.56
CA ALA A 510 -31.41 66.40 13.50
C ALA A 510 -31.19 67.91 13.32
N ALA A 511 -29.95 68.34 13.05
CA ALA A 511 -29.61 69.73 12.78
C ALA A 511 -30.23 70.25 11.47
N GLU A 512 -30.21 69.44 10.40
CA GLU A 512 -30.87 69.78 9.13
C GLU A 512 -32.39 69.94 9.26
N ILE A 513 -33.04 69.12 10.10
CA ILE A 513 -34.48 69.23 10.39
C ILE A 513 -34.77 70.52 11.17
N ALA A 514 -33.93 70.86 12.16
CA ALA A 514 -34.08 72.08 12.94
C ALA A 514 -33.94 73.36 12.08
N GLU A 515 -33.04 73.36 11.10
CA GLU A 515 -32.86 74.48 10.17
C GLU A 515 -34.08 74.67 9.25
N LYS A 516 -34.67 73.58 8.76
CA LYS A 516 -35.92 73.62 7.97
C LYS A 516 -37.09 74.21 8.77
N VAL A 517 -37.18 73.91 10.06
CA VAL A 517 -38.18 74.52 10.97
C VAL A 517 -37.93 76.01 11.17
N ALA A 518 -36.67 76.43 11.33
CA ALA A 518 -36.31 77.84 11.45
C ALA A 518 -36.54 78.63 10.15
N ALA A 519 -36.45 77.98 8.98
CA ALA A 519 -36.82 78.57 7.69
C ALA A 519 -38.33 78.78 7.56
N LEU A 520 -39.14 77.80 8.01
CA LEU A 520 -40.61 77.92 8.01
C LEU A 520 -41.11 79.03 8.96
N ARG A 521 -40.45 79.23 10.12
CA ARG A 521 -40.74 80.35 11.03
C ARG A 521 -40.46 81.73 10.43
N ARG A 522 -39.57 81.82 9.45
CA ARG A 522 -39.20 83.08 8.77
C ARG A 522 -40.11 83.40 7.56
N GLY A 523 -40.86 82.43 7.04
CA GLY A 523 -41.85 82.61 5.99
C GLY A 523 -43.24 82.93 6.56
N GLY A 524 -43.45 84.18 6.96
CA GLY A 524 -44.69 84.60 7.64
C GLY A 524 -45.98 84.28 6.89
N ALA A 525 -46.85 83.49 7.52
CA ALA A 525 -48.26 83.35 7.13
C ALA A 525 -49.16 82.98 8.33
N ARG A 526 -49.97 83.97 8.73
CA ARG A 526 -51.29 83.92 9.40
C ARG A 526 -51.41 83.22 10.76
N GLU A 527 -51.69 84.03 11.76
CA GLU A 527 -51.93 83.68 13.17
C GLU A 527 -53.01 82.60 13.40
N GLU A 528 -53.93 82.39 12.46
CA GLU A 528 -54.93 81.29 12.52
C GLU A 528 -54.32 79.91 12.21
N ALA A 529 -53.32 79.84 11.32
CA ALA A 529 -52.54 78.63 11.12
C ALA A 529 -51.64 78.37 12.32
N VAL A 530 -51.11 79.42 12.96
CA VAL A 530 -50.34 79.32 14.21
C VAL A 530 -51.21 78.79 15.35
N ALA A 531 -52.46 79.26 15.50
CA ALA A 531 -53.36 78.76 16.54
C ALA A 531 -53.85 77.31 16.31
N GLN A 532 -54.14 76.94 15.06
CA GLN A 532 -54.44 75.54 14.72
C GLN A 532 -53.21 74.65 14.88
N GLN A 533 -52.02 75.18 14.58
CA GLN A 533 -50.75 74.49 14.82
C GLN A 533 -50.37 74.45 16.30
N GLU A 534 -50.71 75.43 17.14
CA GLU A 534 -50.55 75.36 18.59
C GLU A 534 -51.42 74.26 19.19
N LYS A 535 -52.64 74.09 18.67
CA LYS A 535 -53.49 72.97 19.05
C LYS A 535 -52.92 71.63 18.57
N LEU A 536 -52.39 71.57 17.35
CA LEU A 536 -51.67 70.40 16.85
C LEU A 536 -50.39 70.14 17.65
N LEU A 537 -49.69 71.18 18.11
CA LEU A 537 -48.50 71.07 18.94
C LEU A 537 -48.87 70.54 20.31
N ARG A 538 -49.97 70.95 20.92
CA ARG A 538 -50.45 70.36 22.18
C ARG A 538 -50.83 68.89 22.01
N THR A 539 -51.43 68.51 20.88
CA THR A 539 -51.70 67.09 20.59
C THR A 539 -50.41 66.33 20.27
N ILE A 540 -49.45 66.91 19.55
CA ILE A 540 -48.13 66.31 19.27
C ILE A 540 -47.28 66.24 20.54
N GLU A 541 -47.43 67.17 21.47
CA GLU A 541 -46.77 67.15 22.77
C GLU A 541 -47.40 66.08 23.67
N ALA A 542 -48.72 65.93 23.67
CA ALA A 542 -49.41 64.85 24.36
C ALA A 542 -49.06 63.48 23.76
N ASP A 543 -49.08 63.36 22.43
CA ASP A 543 -48.65 62.17 21.69
C ASP A 543 -47.15 61.94 21.84
N GLY A 544 -46.34 62.98 22.00
CA GLY A 544 -44.91 62.91 22.24
C GLY A 544 -44.57 62.52 23.69
N VAL A 545 -45.41 62.88 24.66
CA VAL A 545 -45.33 62.37 26.04
C VAL A 545 -45.79 60.91 26.05
N HIS A 546 -46.86 60.57 25.34
CA HIS A 546 -47.34 59.19 25.22
C HIS A 546 -46.34 58.31 24.46
N ALA A 547 -45.71 58.81 23.40
CA ALA A 547 -44.67 58.11 22.65
C ALA A 547 -43.40 57.95 23.47
N ARG A 548 -43.00 58.96 24.27
CA ARG A 548 -41.90 58.84 25.23
C ARG A 548 -42.22 57.83 26.34
N GLN A 549 -43.45 57.79 26.84
CA GLN A 549 -43.88 56.78 27.80
C GLN A 549 -43.91 55.37 27.18
N LEU A 550 -44.38 55.23 25.93
CA LEU A 550 -44.38 53.95 25.23
C LEU A 550 -42.96 53.49 24.90
N GLN A 551 -42.07 54.42 24.52
CA GLN A 551 -40.64 54.15 24.31
C GLN A 551 -39.96 53.76 25.62
N GLN A 552 -40.21 54.47 26.73
CA GLN A 552 -39.70 54.09 28.04
C GLN A 552 -40.22 52.72 28.48
N GLN A 553 -41.51 52.41 28.27
CA GLN A 553 -42.06 51.09 28.54
C GLN A 553 -41.45 50.01 27.64
N SER A 554 -41.20 50.31 26.36
CA SER A 554 -40.53 49.38 25.45
C SER A 554 -39.06 49.17 25.81
N GLN A 555 -38.35 50.20 26.27
CA GLN A 555 -36.98 50.13 26.75
C GLN A 555 -36.91 49.32 28.05
N LEU A 556 -37.84 49.55 28.99
CA LEU A 556 -37.95 48.74 30.20
C LEU A 556 -38.26 47.27 29.87
N ALA A 557 -39.19 47.00 28.95
CA ALA A 557 -39.48 45.63 28.50
C ALA A 557 -38.28 44.97 27.80
N GLN A 558 -37.48 45.73 27.06
CA GLN A 558 -36.23 45.23 26.45
C GLN A 558 -35.18 44.93 27.51
N LEU A 559 -35.01 45.79 28.52
CA LEU A 559 -34.10 45.55 29.63
C LEU A 559 -34.52 44.34 30.47
N ASP A 560 -35.83 44.16 30.70
CA ASP A 560 -36.38 42.98 31.37
C ASP A 560 -36.16 41.71 30.52
N ALA A 561 -36.32 41.79 29.20
CA ALA A 561 -36.05 40.67 28.30
C ALA A 561 -34.57 40.27 28.30
N LEU A 562 -33.66 41.26 28.25
CA LEU A 562 -32.22 41.03 28.36
C LEU A 562 -31.84 40.43 29.72
N ALA A 563 -32.42 40.92 30.81
CA ALA A 563 -32.19 40.36 32.14
C ALA A 563 -32.67 38.89 32.26
N ILE A 564 -33.81 38.55 31.63
CA ILE A 564 -34.31 37.16 31.57
C ILE A 564 -33.38 36.29 30.71
N GLU A 565 -32.85 36.82 29.60
CA GLU A 565 -31.91 36.11 28.74
C GLU A 565 -30.57 35.88 29.44
N GLU A 566 -30.04 36.88 30.15
CA GLU A 566 -28.83 36.77 30.98
C GLU A 566 -29.01 35.71 32.07
N GLN A 567 -30.15 35.71 32.77
CA GLN A 567 -30.46 34.67 33.77
C GLN A 567 -30.54 33.28 33.14
N ARG A 568 -31.13 33.13 31.95
CA ARG A 568 -31.17 31.85 31.23
C ARG A 568 -29.79 31.41 30.79
N GLN A 569 -28.93 32.34 30.37
CA GLN A 569 -27.54 32.04 30.00
C GLN A 569 -26.73 31.60 31.22
N GLN A 570 -26.88 32.29 32.36
CA GLN A 570 -26.25 31.90 33.62
C GLN A 570 -26.70 30.51 34.09
N LEU A 571 -28.01 30.20 34.02
CA LEU A 571 -28.50 28.86 34.34
C LEU A 571 -27.94 27.78 33.41
N ARG A 572 -27.84 28.07 32.09
CA ARG A 572 -27.21 27.14 31.14
C ARG A 572 -25.72 26.94 31.42
N GLN A 573 -25.00 27.99 31.80
CA GLN A 573 -23.59 27.90 32.19
C GLN A 573 -23.43 27.03 33.44
N LEU A 574 -24.26 27.24 34.46
CA LEU A 574 -24.25 26.41 35.67
C LEU A 574 -24.62 24.94 35.38
N GLU A 575 -25.57 24.69 34.48
CA GLU A 575 -25.91 23.34 34.04
C GLU A 575 -24.77 22.67 33.27
N GLN A 576 -24.09 23.41 32.39
CA GLN A 576 -22.92 22.93 31.64
C GLN A 576 -21.74 22.66 32.57
N GLU A 577 -21.48 23.54 33.54
CA GLU A 577 -20.45 23.34 34.57
C GLU A 577 -20.77 22.12 35.44
N ALA A 578 -22.03 21.94 35.84
CA ALA A 578 -22.45 20.77 36.60
C ALA A 578 -22.34 19.47 35.79
N GLN A 579 -22.68 19.50 34.50
CA GLN A 579 -22.47 18.36 33.59
C GLN A 579 -20.99 18.04 33.45
N TRP A 580 -20.17 19.05 33.20
CA TRP A 580 -18.72 18.91 33.09
C TRP A 580 -18.09 18.35 34.37
N GLN A 581 -18.53 18.79 35.55
CA GLN A 581 -18.09 18.23 36.83
C GLN A 581 -18.48 16.76 36.99
N ARG A 582 -19.68 16.35 36.55
CA ARG A 582 -20.11 14.95 36.57
C ARG A 582 -19.26 14.10 35.61
N ASP A 583 -18.98 14.61 34.42
CA ASP A 583 -18.16 13.91 33.43
C ASP A 583 -16.71 13.76 33.93
N LEU A 584 -16.15 14.77 34.57
CA LEU A 584 -14.83 14.69 35.21
C LEU A 584 -14.78 13.64 36.33
N LEU A 585 -15.82 13.57 37.17
CA LEU A 585 -15.93 12.55 38.21
C LEU A 585 -16.08 11.15 37.61
N ALA A 586 -16.88 10.99 36.55
CA ALA A 586 -17.03 9.73 35.84
C ALA A 586 -15.70 9.28 35.21
N MET A 587 -14.97 10.19 34.56
CA MET A 587 -13.64 9.91 34.00
C MET A 587 -12.61 9.58 35.09
N ALA A 588 -12.69 10.21 36.27
CA ALA A 588 -11.84 9.87 37.40
C ALA A 588 -12.14 8.45 37.91
N GLN A 589 -13.42 8.11 38.11
CA GLN A 589 -13.85 6.76 38.51
C GLN A 589 -13.46 5.71 37.47
N GLN A 590 -13.58 6.02 36.18
CA GLN A 590 -13.16 5.11 35.12
C GLN A 590 -11.66 4.83 35.20
N ARG A 591 -10.83 5.87 35.34
CA ARG A 591 -9.37 5.71 35.52
C ARG A 591 -9.03 4.90 36.77
N GLU A 592 -9.72 5.11 37.88
CA GLU A 592 -9.53 4.31 39.10
C GLU A 592 -9.92 2.84 38.88
N SER A 593 -11.02 2.59 38.16
CA SER A 593 -11.47 1.23 37.85
C SER A 593 -10.53 0.50 36.90
N ASP A 594 -10.00 1.19 35.88
CA ASP A 594 -9.05 0.64 34.93
C ASP A 594 -7.70 0.39 35.61
N TYR A 595 -7.25 1.29 36.49
CA TYR A 595 -6.06 1.09 37.31
C TYR A 595 -6.22 -0.10 38.26
N ALA A 596 -7.38 -0.25 38.91
CA ALA A 596 -7.65 -1.39 39.80
C ALA A 596 -7.66 -2.73 39.03
N ARG A 597 -8.25 -2.76 37.83
CA ARG A 597 -8.22 -3.94 36.94
C ARG A 597 -6.80 -4.28 36.52
N TRP A 598 -6.06 -3.30 35.99
CA TRP A 598 -4.68 -3.47 35.57
C TRP A 598 -3.79 -3.94 36.73
N LYS A 599 -3.97 -3.36 37.92
CA LYS A 599 -3.23 -3.78 39.13
C LYS A 599 -3.54 -5.23 39.50
N GLY A 600 -4.82 -5.64 39.45
CA GLY A 600 -5.21 -7.03 39.71
C GLY A 600 -4.65 -8.01 38.69
N GLU A 601 -4.66 -7.67 37.40
CA GLU A 601 -4.04 -8.47 36.33
C GLU A 601 -2.52 -8.58 36.51
N TYR A 602 -1.88 -7.47 36.87
CA TYR A 602 -0.43 -7.43 37.13
C TYR A 602 -0.05 -8.26 38.36
N GLU A 603 -0.79 -8.16 39.46
CA GLU A 603 -0.60 -8.99 40.65
C GLU A 603 -0.81 -10.48 40.34
N ALA A 604 -1.80 -10.83 39.51
CA ALA A 604 -2.03 -12.20 39.06
C ALA A 604 -0.88 -12.73 38.19
N LEU A 605 -0.36 -11.92 37.27
CA LEU A 605 0.81 -12.27 36.45
C LEU A 605 2.06 -12.47 37.31
N LEU A 606 2.30 -11.58 38.28
CA LEU A 606 3.39 -11.73 39.24
C LEU A 606 3.25 -13.02 40.07
N ALA A 607 2.04 -13.33 40.53
CA ALA A 607 1.78 -14.57 41.26
C ALA A 607 2.02 -15.82 40.39
N GLN A 608 1.63 -15.78 39.10
CA GLN A 608 1.91 -16.87 38.16
C GLN A 608 3.41 -17.04 37.90
N GLN A 609 4.14 -15.94 37.73
CA GLN A 609 5.60 -15.98 37.56
C GLN A 609 6.30 -16.50 38.82
N ALA A 610 5.87 -16.06 40.01
CA ALA A 610 6.39 -16.55 41.28
C ALA A 610 6.13 -18.05 41.44
N HIS A 611 4.91 -18.52 41.12
CA HIS A 611 4.57 -19.93 41.18
C HIS A 611 5.40 -20.77 40.19
N ALA A 612 5.57 -20.28 38.95
CA ALA A 612 6.43 -20.95 37.97
C ALA A 612 7.90 -21.01 38.43
N ALA A 613 8.40 -19.94 39.06
CA ALA A 613 9.74 -19.91 39.63
C ALA A 613 9.89 -20.87 40.83
N GLU A 614 8.86 -21.02 41.66
CA GLU A 614 8.82 -22.01 42.75
C GLU A 614 8.82 -23.44 42.21
N LEU A 615 8.02 -23.74 41.18
CA LEU A 615 8.03 -25.04 40.51
C LEU A 615 9.41 -25.35 39.91
N ALA A 616 10.02 -24.39 39.23
CA ALA A 616 11.37 -24.54 38.68
C ALA A 616 12.41 -24.77 39.79
N ARG A 617 12.30 -24.10 40.95
CA ARG A 617 13.17 -24.37 42.11
C ARG A 617 12.97 -25.78 42.65
N ILE A 618 11.72 -26.25 42.76
CA ILE A 618 11.42 -27.62 43.21
C ILE A 618 12.03 -28.64 42.24
N ASP A 619 11.96 -28.38 40.94
CA ASP A 619 12.55 -29.26 39.91
C ASP A 619 14.09 -29.25 39.97
N ILE A 620 14.71 -28.09 40.17
CA ILE A 620 16.17 -27.97 40.37
C ILE A 620 16.59 -28.74 41.63
N ASP A 621 15.92 -28.50 42.76
CA ASP A 621 16.17 -29.22 44.02
C ASP A 621 15.99 -30.73 43.85
N ARG A 622 15.00 -31.15 43.06
CA ARG A 622 14.77 -32.56 42.74
C ARG A 622 15.91 -33.12 41.90
N ILE A 623 16.38 -32.40 40.88
CA ILE A 623 17.50 -32.81 40.04
C ILE A 623 18.80 -32.86 40.86
N GLU A 624 19.05 -31.89 41.73
CA GLU A 624 20.23 -31.88 42.62
C GLU A 624 20.20 -33.04 43.63
N LYS A 625 19.03 -33.32 44.22
CA LYS A 625 18.84 -34.50 45.08
C LYS A 625 19.05 -35.79 44.29
N ILE A 626 18.57 -35.90 43.05
CA ILE A 626 18.81 -37.07 42.21
C ILE A 626 20.29 -37.16 41.82
N GLY A 627 20.95 -36.03 41.54
CA GLY A 627 22.37 -35.94 41.20
C GLY A 627 23.30 -36.40 42.32
N SER A 628 22.94 -36.09 43.57
CA SER A 628 23.69 -36.46 44.78
C SER A 628 23.46 -37.90 45.27
N LEU A 629 22.46 -38.61 44.73
CA LEU A 629 22.30 -40.04 44.99
C LEU A 629 23.47 -40.85 44.40
N SER A 630 23.84 -41.94 45.08
CA SER A 630 24.74 -42.94 44.51
C SER A 630 24.15 -43.52 43.24
N ASP A 631 24.99 -44.04 42.33
CA ASP A 631 24.53 -44.60 41.05
C ASP A 631 23.51 -45.75 41.24
N THR A 632 23.64 -46.50 42.34
CA THR A 632 22.65 -47.49 42.78
C THR A 632 21.33 -46.86 43.24
N GLY A 633 21.39 -45.71 43.91
CA GLY A 633 20.21 -44.93 44.32
C GLY A 633 19.49 -44.29 43.12
N LYS A 634 20.24 -43.85 42.10
CA LYS A 634 19.68 -43.34 40.83
C LYS A 634 18.93 -44.42 40.06
N VAL A 635 19.46 -45.65 40.00
CA VAL A 635 18.78 -46.80 39.38
C VAL A 635 17.52 -47.19 40.16
N ALA A 636 17.56 -47.15 41.50
CA ALA A 636 16.41 -47.49 42.34
C ALA A 636 15.24 -46.48 42.26
N MET A 637 15.53 -45.20 41.99
CA MET A 637 14.51 -44.13 41.87
C MET A 637 14.00 -43.94 40.43
N ALA A 638 14.67 -44.52 39.42
CA ALA A 638 14.25 -44.43 38.04
C ALA A 638 13.02 -45.31 37.75
N ALA A 639 12.12 -44.86 36.87
CA ALA A 639 11.00 -45.66 36.38
C ALA A 639 11.53 -46.95 35.71
N GLY A 640 10.85 -48.08 35.86
CA GLY A 640 11.42 -49.43 35.60
C GLY A 640 12.12 -49.65 34.25
N GLN A 641 11.66 -49.01 33.17
CA GLN A 641 12.32 -49.06 31.86
C GLN A 641 13.63 -48.26 31.83
N ASN A 642 13.64 -47.09 32.47
CA ASN A 642 14.82 -46.22 32.58
C ASN A 642 15.83 -46.79 33.57
N ALA A 643 15.39 -47.50 34.61
CA ALA A 643 16.26 -48.20 35.55
C ALA A 643 17.08 -49.31 34.87
N ALA A 644 16.45 -50.09 33.99
CA ALA A 644 17.14 -51.14 33.22
C ALA A 644 18.19 -50.55 32.26
N ALA A 645 17.83 -49.48 31.54
CA ALA A 645 18.75 -48.78 30.65
C ALA A 645 19.92 -48.14 31.40
N LEU A 646 19.66 -47.45 32.53
CA LEU A 646 20.69 -46.85 33.37
C LEU A 646 21.62 -47.92 33.97
N ALA A 647 21.09 -49.05 34.43
CA ALA A 647 21.90 -50.16 34.94
C ALA A 647 22.82 -50.73 33.84
N GLN A 648 22.35 -50.80 32.60
CA GLN A 648 23.13 -51.27 31.46
C GLN A 648 24.23 -50.28 31.07
N VAL A 649 23.93 -48.97 31.07
CA VAL A 649 24.92 -47.92 30.83
C VAL A 649 25.98 -47.88 31.93
N LEU A 650 25.60 -48.01 33.20
CA LEU A 650 26.56 -48.03 34.32
C LEU A 650 27.44 -49.28 34.30
N LYS A 651 26.90 -50.44 33.91
CA LYS A 651 27.68 -51.67 33.71
C LYS A 651 28.76 -51.47 32.64
N VAL A 652 28.39 -50.80 31.54
CA VAL A 652 29.29 -50.50 30.43
C VAL A 652 30.35 -49.46 30.82
N GLN A 653 29.97 -48.40 31.53
CA GLN A 653 30.91 -47.39 32.04
C GLN A 653 31.92 -47.98 33.04
N LEU A 654 31.47 -48.88 33.93
CA LEU A 654 32.37 -49.63 34.80
C LEU A 654 33.33 -50.50 33.98
N GLN A 655 32.86 -51.13 32.90
CA GLN A 655 33.70 -51.92 32.01
C GLN A 655 34.75 -51.08 31.25
N ALA A 656 34.41 -49.84 30.87
CA ALA A 656 35.32 -48.91 30.20
C ALA A 656 36.45 -48.39 31.10
N GLY A 657 36.24 -48.34 32.43
CA GLY A 657 37.24 -47.93 33.41
C GLY A 657 38.18 -49.04 33.90
N MET A 658 37.93 -50.30 33.53
CA MET A 658 38.74 -51.44 33.95
C MET A 658 40.07 -51.54 33.20
N SER A 659 41.11 -52.05 33.87
CA SER A 659 42.38 -52.34 33.22
C SER A 659 42.24 -53.52 32.25
N ALA A 660 43.11 -53.60 31.24
CA ALA A 660 43.07 -54.65 30.23
C ALA A 660 43.08 -56.07 30.83
N GLU A 661 43.79 -56.26 31.96
CA GLU A 661 43.86 -57.52 32.71
C GLU A 661 42.53 -57.88 33.40
N GLN A 662 41.79 -56.88 33.91
CA GLN A 662 40.47 -57.08 34.54
C GLN A 662 39.39 -57.41 33.50
N ILE A 663 39.47 -56.80 32.31
CA ILE A 663 38.60 -57.12 31.17
C ILE A 663 38.89 -58.55 30.68
N HIS A 664 40.16 -58.98 30.67
CA HIS A 664 40.53 -60.37 30.34
C HIS A 664 39.97 -61.38 31.34
N ALA A 665 40.01 -61.10 32.64
CA ALA A 665 39.47 -61.99 33.67
C ALA A 665 37.94 -62.14 33.56
N LEU A 666 37.22 -61.05 33.30
CA LEU A 666 35.76 -61.07 33.10
C LEU A 666 35.35 -61.72 31.78
N ALA A 667 36.11 -61.50 30.70
CA ALA A 667 35.89 -62.18 29.43
C ALA A 667 36.14 -63.69 29.53
N ALA A 668 37.13 -64.12 30.31
CA ALA A 668 37.38 -65.54 30.59
C ALA A 668 36.24 -66.20 31.38
N LEU A 669 35.65 -65.49 32.35
CA LEU A 669 34.47 -65.95 33.09
C LEU A 669 33.21 -66.00 32.20
N ALA A 670 32.96 -64.96 31.40
CA ALA A 670 31.81 -64.92 30.49
C ALA A 670 31.91 -65.94 29.33
N ALA A 671 33.13 -66.27 28.89
CA ALA A 671 33.39 -67.34 27.92
C ALA A 671 33.10 -68.72 28.52
N ALA A 672 33.40 -68.92 29.82
CA ALA A 672 33.08 -70.15 30.54
C ALA A 672 31.56 -70.34 30.73
N GLU A 673 30.80 -69.26 30.95
CA GLU A 673 29.34 -69.32 31.11
C GLU A 673 28.60 -69.52 29.77
N ASN A 674 29.08 -68.94 28.67
CA ASN A 674 28.38 -68.94 27.39
C ASN A 674 28.92 -69.96 26.35
N SER A 675 29.91 -70.79 26.71
CA SER A 675 30.51 -71.81 25.83
C SER A 675 31.06 -71.29 24.49
N VAL A 676 31.56 -70.05 24.47
CA VAL A 676 32.19 -69.41 23.30
C VAL A 676 33.70 -69.39 23.48
N ALA A 677 34.47 -69.48 22.40
CA ALA A 677 35.92 -69.45 22.44
C ALA A 677 36.42 -68.16 23.14
N PRO A 678 37.32 -68.25 24.14
CA PRO A 678 37.76 -67.09 24.94
C PRO A 678 38.35 -65.95 24.11
N LEU A 679 38.99 -66.30 22.99
CA LEU A 679 39.63 -65.37 22.07
C LEU A 679 38.60 -64.52 21.29
N ASP A 680 37.45 -65.08 20.94
CA ASP A 680 36.41 -64.38 20.18
C ASP A 680 35.62 -63.43 21.09
N VAL A 681 35.35 -63.82 22.34
CA VAL A 681 34.73 -62.96 23.37
C VAL A 681 35.64 -61.76 23.68
N LEU A 682 36.95 -61.99 23.75
CA LEU A 682 37.95 -60.97 24.02
C LEU A 682 38.08 -59.97 22.85
N ARG A 683 37.99 -60.46 21.60
CA ARG A 683 37.99 -59.59 20.41
C ARG A 683 36.72 -58.75 20.34
N MET A 684 35.55 -59.34 20.58
CA MET A 684 34.28 -58.59 20.63
C MET A 684 34.26 -57.54 21.75
N ALA A 685 34.83 -57.83 22.91
CA ALA A 685 34.96 -56.87 24.01
C ALA A 685 35.96 -55.74 23.70
N GLN A 686 37.05 -56.02 22.98
CA GLN A 686 37.99 -54.99 22.53
C GLN A 686 37.37 -54.10 21.44
N ASP A 687 36.64 -54.70 20.50
CA ASP A 687 35.94 -53.97 19.43
C ASP A 687 34.82 -53.07 20.00
N SER A 688 34.09 -53.52 21.02
CA SER A 688 33.06 -52.70 21.68
C SER A 688 33.68 -51.54 22.46
N VAL A 689 34.79 -51.75 23.18
CA VAL A 689 35.51 -50.70 23.91
C VAL A 689 36.12 -49.67 22.94
N ALA A 690 36.64 -50.11 21.79
CA ALA A 690 37.16 -49.21 20.77
C ALA A 690 36.06 -48.36 20.11
N GLN A 691 34.90 -48.96 19.80
CA GLN A 691 33.74 -48.24 19.29
C GLN A 691 33.22 -47.21 20.30
N GLU A 692 33.18 -47.54 21.59
CA GLU A 692 32.76 -46.59 22.63
C GLU A 692 33.74 -45.44 22.85
N ARG A 693 35.05 -45.69 22.76
CA ARG A 693 36.04 -44.60 22.79
C ARG A 693 35.82 -43.62 21.63
N SER A 694 35.59 -44.14 20.42
CA SER A 694 35.28 -43.28 19.26
C SER A 694 33.96 -42.53 19.42
N TYR A 695 32.97 -43.14 20.07
CA TYR A 695 31.68 -42.51 20.37
C TYR A 695 31.81 -41.39 21.41
N LEU A 696 32.57 -41.61 22.49
CA LEU A 696 32.84 -40.61 23.52
C LEU A 696 33.69 -39.45 22.99
N GLU A 697 34.68 -39.72 22.14
CA GLU A 697 35.43 -38.68 21.43
C GLU A 697 34.52 -37.85 20.53
N GLY A 698 33.59 -38.50 19.81
CA GLY A 698 32.57 -37.82 19.01
C GLY A 698 31.58 -36.99 19.84
N GLN A 699 31.21 -37.43 21.04
CA GLN A 699 30.38 -36.64 21.96
C GLN A 699 31.13 -35.43 22.52
N ALA A 700 32.39 -35.60 22.96
CA ALA A 700 33.22 -34.52 23.46
C ALA A 700 33.50 -33.46 22.37
N GLU A 701 33.65 -33.86 21.11
CA GLU A 701 33.72 -32.92 19.99
C GLU A 701 32.41 -32.18 19.74
N ARG A 702 31.25 -32.85 19.84
CA ARG A 702 29.94 -32.20 19.72
C ARG A 702 29.70 -31.20 20.84
N GLU A 703 30.05 -31.54 22.08
CA GLU A 703 29.94 -30.64 23.24
C GLU A 703 30.89 -29.43 23.10
N ARG A 704 32.14 -29.63 22.64
CA ARG A 704 33.05 -28.53 22.31
C ARG A 704 32.48 -27.63 21.22
N ARG A 705 31.89 -28.20 20.17
CA ARG A 705 31.23 -27.43 19.10
C ARG A 705 30.05 -26.63 19.64
N GLN A 706 29.19 -27.23 20.47
CA GLN A 706 28.07 -26.54 21.10
C GLN A 706 28.53 -25.41 22.04
N GLN A 707 29.60 -25.62 22.80
CA GLN A 707 30.20 -24.56 23.63
C GLN A 707 30.75 -23.42 22.77
N LEU A 708 31.42 -23.73 21.65
CA LEU A 708 31.89 -22.73 20.71
C LEU A 708 30.73 -21.97 20.03
N ASP A 709 29.65 -22.65 19.69
CA ASP A 709 28.45 -22.04 19.11
C ASP A 709 27.76 -21.10 20.11
N LEU A 710 27.67 -21.47 21.40
CA LEU A 710 27.14 -20.58 22.44
C LEU A 710 28.02 -19.34 22.64
N ILE A 711 29.35 -19.50 22.63
CA ILE A 711 30.30 -18.38 22.69
C ILE A 711 30.15 -17.49 21.45
N ASN A 712 29.97 -18.08 20.26
CA ASN A 712 29.77 -17.34 19.01
C ASN A 712 28.44 -16.57 19.01
N LEU A 713 27.36 -17.15 19.52
CA LEU A 713 26.06 -16.48 19.69
C LEU A 713 26.17 -15.32 20.69
N GLN A 714 26.89 -15.51 21.79
CA GLN A 714 27.15 -14.46 22.76
C GLN A 714 27.98 -13.32 22.15
N ASN A 715 29.03 -13.65 21.40
CA ASN A 715 29.86 -12.68 20.68
C ASN A 715 29.07 -11.94 19.58
N ALA A 716 28.18 -12.64 18.87
CA ALA A 716 27.29 -12.03 17.89
C ALA A 716 26.29 -11.06 18.55
N ALA A 717 25.72 -11.43 19.70
CA ALA A 717 24.86 -10.53 20.48
C ALA A 717 25.62 -9.28 20.96
N HIS A 718 26.88 -9.43 21.41
CA HIS A 718 27.73 -8.30 21.76
C HIS A 718 28.08 -7.43 20.55
N ALA A 719 28.37 -8.02 19.38
CA ALA A 719 28.63 -7.30 18.14
C ALA A 719 27.39 -6.55 17.63
N HIS A 720 26.20 -7.15 17.73
CA HIS A 720 24.94 -6.48 17.42
C HIS A 720 24.67 -5.30 18.36
N GLY A 721 24.94 -5.45 19.66
CA GLY A 721 24.87 -4.35 20.64
C GLY A 721 25.82 -3.19 20.30
N LEU A 722 27.06 -3.49 19.93
CA LEU A 722 28.06 -2.49 19.50
C LEU A 722 27.68 -1.82 18.17
N SER A 723 27.12 -2.57 17.21
CA SER A 723 26.66 -2.03 15.93
C SER A 723 25.43 -1.11 16.10
N ALA A 724 24.51 -1.45 16.99
CA ALA A 724 23.37 -0.61 17.34
C ALA A 724 23.81 0.69 18.03
N GLN A 725 24.83 0.62 18.91
CA GLN A 725 25.46 1.81 19.49
C GLN A 725 26.21 2.67 18.45
N ALA A 726 26.91 2.04 17.50
CA ALA A 726 27.62 2.76 16.43
C ALA A 726 26.67 3.46 15.45
N GLN A 727 25.54 2.82 15.11
CA GLN A 727 24.51 3.41 14.24
C GLN A 727 23.81 4.60 14.92
N LEU A 728 23.58 4.53 16.23
CA LEU A 728 23.08 5.66 17.01
C LEU A 728 24.11 6.79 17.11
N GLY A 729 25.41 6.47 17.18
CA GLY A 729 26.51 7.45 17.14
C GLY A 729 26.63 8.19 15.79
N VAL A 730 26.45 7.49 14.67
CA VAL A 730 26.51 8.09 13.32
C VAL A 730 25.27 8.95 13.02
N ALA A 731 24.08 8.54 13.47
CA ALA A 731 22.86 9.33 13.33
C ALA A 731 22.92 10.65 14.13
N VAL A 732 23.57 10.65 15.29
CA VAL A 732 23.78 11.86 16.10
C VAL A 732 24.88 12.75 15.52
N ALA A 733 25.93 12.18 14.90
CA ALA A 733 26.98 12.96 14.24
C ALA A 733 26.50 13.67 12.95
N GLN A 734 25.51 13.11 12.25
CA GLN A 734 24.90 13.75 11.06
C GLN A 734 23.93 14.89 11.42
N ALA A 735 23.41 14.94 12.65
CA ALA A 735 22.52 16.00 13.13
C ALA A 735 23.25 17.23 13.70
N LEU A 736 24.58 17.17 13.87
CA LEU A 736 25.38 18.15 14.62
C LEU A 736 26.43 18.92 13.77
N GLN A 737 26.27 19.01 12.45
CA GLN A 737 27.06 19.96 11.65
C GLN A 737 26.31 21.29 11.41
N PRO A 738 26.77 22.40 12.00
CA PRO A 738 26.36 23.74 11.61
C PRO A 738 27.28 24.23 10.48
N GLY A 739 26.71 24.43 9.28
CA GLY A 739 27.36 25.16 8.19
C GLY A 739 27.79 24.33 6.99
N ALA A 740 26.83 23.89 6.18
CA ALA A 740 27.04 23.67 4.75
C ALA A 740 25.96 24.45 3.98
N ALA A 741 26.26 25.71 3.70
CA ALA A 741 25.54 26.49 2.72
C ALA A 741 25.74 25.88 1.32
N SER A 742 24.62 25.71 0.60
CA SER A 742 24.52 25.76 -0.86
C SER A 742 25.69 25.21 -1.68
N ALA A 743 25.76 23.90 -1.84
CA ALA A 743 26.28 23.32 -3.07
C ALA A 743 25.08 22.82 -3.90
N ALA A 744 24.78 23.54 -4.98
CA ALA A 744 23.81 23.11 -5.98
C ALA A 744 24.18 21.71 -6.48
N PRO A 745 23.21 20.79 -6.70
CA PRO A 745 23.50 19.54 -7.39
C PRO A 745 23.97 19.88 -8.80
N ALA A 746 25.13 19.35 -9.19
CA ALA A 746 25.62 19.40 -10.55
C ALA A 746 24.49 18.95 -11.50
N SER A 747 24.09 19.84 -12.40
CA SER A 747 23.10 19.59 -13.43
C SER A 747 23.55 18.38 -14.27
N ALA A 748 22.69 17.37 -14.35
CA ALA A 748 22.87 16.25 -15.27
C ALA A 748 23.08 16.76 -16.70
N PRO A 749 23.98 16.13 -17.50
CA PRO A 749 24.22 16.57 -18.87
C PRO A 749 22.92 16.45 -19.68
N ALA A 750 22.49 17.58 -20.25
CA ALA A 750 21.35 17.60 -21.15
C ALA A 750 21.57 16.59 -22.28
N ARG A 751 20.57 15.74 -22.54
CA ARG A 751 20.61 14.72 -23.59
C ARG A 751 19.77 15.18 -24.76
N CYS A 752 20.23 14.93 -25.99
CA CYS A 752 19.39 15.17 -27.17
C CYS A 752 18.18 14.20 -27.16
N LYS A 753 17.18 14.43 -28.02
CA LYS A 753 16.00 13.53 -28.15
C LYS A 753 16.36 12.05 -28.39
N ASN A 754 17.55 11.79 -28.93
CA ASN A 754 18.06 10.44 -29.19
C ASN A 754 18.97 9.91 -28.07
N GLY A 755 19.05 10.58 -26.92
CA GLY A 755 19.73 10.09 -25.71
C GLY A 755 21.24 10.36 -25.63
N HIS A 756 21.86 11.01 -26.63
CA HIS A 756 23.29 11.37 -26.57
C HIS A 756 23.55 12.51 -25.59
N ALA A 757 24.57 12.36 -24.76
CA ALA A 757 25.01 13.41 -23.83
C ALA A 757 25.57 14.62 -24.60
N GLN A 758 25.04 15.80 -24.34
CA GLN A 758 25.62 17.04 -24.86
C GLN A 758 26.94 17.36 -24.15
N ARG A 759 27.83 18.04 -24.86
CA ARG A 759 29.13 18.43 -24.34
C ARG A 759 28.95 19.52 -23.27
N ALA A 760 29.50 19.30 -22.07
CA ALA A 760 29.40 20.26 -20.99
C ALA A 760 30.09 21.59 -21.37
N GLY A 761 29.41 22.73 -21.16
CA GLY A 761 29.96 24.08 -21.34
C GLY A 761 29.69 24.78 -22.66
N HIS A 762 28.91 24.19 -23.58
CA HIS A 762 28.55 24.79 -24.88
C HIS A 762 27.02 24.85 -25.11
N PRO A 763 26.30 25.78 -24.45
CA PRO A 763 24.85 25.94 -24.60
C PRO A 763 24.41 26.54 -25.95
N GLU A 764 25.36 27.02 -26.77
CA GLU A 764 25.12 27.68 -28.06
C GLU A 764 24.92 26.70 -29.24
N ASP A 765 25.14 25.39 -29.01
CA ASP A 765 25.13 24.38 -30.07
C ASP A 765 23.69 24.08 -30.54
N LYS A 766 23.38 24.51 -31.77
CA LYS A 766 22.04 24.28 -32.38
C LYS A 766 21.79 22.83 -32.78
N PHE A 767 22.83 22.01 -32.90
CA PHE A 767 22.75 20.62 -33.36
C PHE A 767 23.63 19.71 -32.51
N CYS A 768 23.18 18.48 -32.27
CA CYS A 768 23.94 17.48 -31.51
C CYS A 768 25.16 17.00 -32.30
N ALA A 769 26.37 17.11 -31.73
CA ALA A 769 27.61 16.72 -32.39
C ALA A 769 27.71 15.22 -32.77
N ALA A 770 26.96 14.34 -32.09
CA ALA A 770 26.99 12.90 -32.36
C ALA A 770 26.01 12.43 -33.44
N CYS A 771 24.89 13.15 -33.65
CA CYS A 771 23.83 12.67 -34.54
C CYS A 771 23.19 13.76 -35.44
N GLY A 772 23.64 15.02 -35.33
CA GLY A 772 23.17 16.14 -36.16
C GLY A 772 21.75 16.61 -35.86
N VAL A 773 21.04 16.02 -34.89
CA VAL A 773 19.66 16.41 -34.55
C VAL A 773 19.64 17.79 -33.88
N ALA A 774 18.71 18.65 -34.30
CA ALA A 774 18.51 19.98 -33.74
C ALA A 774 18.17 19.90 -32.25
N LEU A 775 18.92 20.65 -31.44
CA LEU A 775 18.66 20.83 -30.03
C LEU A 775 17.66 21.98 -29.89
N GLN A 776 16.53 21.74 -29.21
CA GLN A 776 15.51 22.78 -29.01
C GLN A 776 16.10 23.88 -28.10
N PRO A 777 15.80 25.17 -28.38
CA PRO A 777 16.37 26.30 -27.63
C PRO A 777 15.95 26.33 -26.17
#